data_AF-B4I7P0-F1
#
_entry.id   AF-B4I7P0-F1
#
_cell.length_a   1.000
_cell.length_b   1.000
_cell.length_c   1.000
_cell.angle_alpha   90.00
_cell.angle_beta   90.00
_cell.angle_gamma   90.00
#
_symmetry.space_group_name_H-M   'P 1'
#
loop_
_entity.id
_entity.type
_entity.pdbx_description
1 polymer ?
#
loop_
_entity_poly.entity_id
_entity_poly.type
_entity_poly.pdbx_seq_one_letter_code
_entity_poly.pdbx_strand_id
1 'polypeptide(L)'
;MFWAGVRYERVQGDGPRVKEISEKHSVFMVYFTHTGTQGKSLTEIEADMYTKAGEFFMAHNGWVMGYSDPLRDFAEEQPGRANVYLKRELISWGDSVKLRFGRRPEDSSYLWQHMTEYVQTTARIFDGVRLDNCHSTPLHVAEYLLDAARKINPELYVVAELFTNSDYTDNVFVNRLGITSLIREALSAWDSHEQGRLVYRYGGVPVGGFQANSSRHEATSVAHALFLDLTHDNPSPVEKRSVYDLLPSAALVSMACCATGSNRGYDELVPHHIHVVDEERTYQEWGKGVDSKSGIMGAKRALNLLHGQLAEEGFSQVYVDQMDPNVVAVTRHSPITHQSVILVAHTAFGYPSPNAGPTGIRPLRFEGVLDEIILEASLTMQSDKPFDRPAPFKKDPNVINGFTQFQLNLQEHIPLAKSTVFQTQSYSDGNNTELNFANLRPGTVVAIRVSMHTGPRTSFDKLQKISNALRIGSGEEYSQLQAIVSKLDLVALSGALFSCDDEERDLGKGGTAYDIPNFGKIVYCGLQGFISLLTEISPKNDLGHPLCNNLRDGNWMMDYIADRLTSYEDLKPLSAWFKATFESLKNIPRYLIPCYFDAIVSGVYNVLINQVNELMPDFIKNGHSFPQSLALSTLQFLSVCKSANLPGFSPALSPPKPPKQCVTLSAGLPHFSTGYMRCWGRDTFIALRGSMFLTGRYNEARFIILGFGQTLRHGLIPNLLDSGSKPRFNCRDAIWWWMYCIKQYVEDAPKGAEILKDKVSRMFPYDDADAHAPGAFDQLLFDVMQEALQVHFQGLQYRERNAGYEIDAHMVDQGFNNQIGVHPETGFVFGGNNFNCGTWMDKMGSSQKAGNKGRPSTPRDGSAVELVGLQYAVLRFMQSLADKEVIPYTGVERKGPSGEVTKWSYKEWADRIKNNFDKYFFVSESETCSVANKKLIYKDSYGATQSWTDYQLRCNFPITLTVAPDLCNPQNAWRALERAKKYLLGPLGMKTLDPEDWNYRANYDNSNDSTDCTVAHGANYHQGPEWVWPIGFYLRARLIFAKKCGHLDETIAETWAILRAHLRELQTSHWRGLPELTNDNGSYCGDSCRTQAWSVAAILEVLYDLHSLGADVA
;
A
#
# COMPACT_ATOMS: atom_id res chain seq x y z
N MET A 1 38.59 -3.84 29.90
CA MET A 1 38.97 -2.60 29.21
C MET A 1 40.26 -1.98 29.76
N PHE A 2 40.48 -1.93 31.09
CA PHE A 2 41.72 -1.46 31.73
C PHE A 2 43.04 -1.78 31.01
N TRP A 3 43.37 -3.07 30.86
CA TRP A 3 44.62 -3.50 30.21
C TRP A 3 44.71 -3.08 28.74
N ALA A 4 43.56 -2.95 28.07
CA ALA A 4 43.51 -2.53 26.67
C ALA A 4 43.83 -1.04 26.53
N GLY A 5 43.32 -0.17 27.42
CA GLY A 5 43.61 1.27 27.41
C GLY A 5 45.09 1.56 27.66
N VAL A 6 45.67 0.96 28.71
CA VAL A 6 47.11 1.11 29.01
C VAL A 6 47.97 0.53 27.88
N ARG A 7 47.59 -0.63 27.33
CA ARG A 7 48.29 -1.21 26.17
C ARG A 7 48.25 -0.26 24.97
N TYR A 8 47.09 0.31 24.65
CA TYR A 8 46.95 1.25 23.54
C TYR A 8 47.81 2.49 23.75
N GLU A 9 47.65 3.17 24.89
CA GLU A 9 48.33 4.43 25.18
C GLU A 9 49.86 4.29 25.25
N ARG A 10 50.37 3.15 25.72
CA ARG A 10 51.78 2.99 26.10
C ARG A 10 52.59 2.07 25.20
N VAL A 11 51.97 1.06 24.57
CA VAL A 11 52.70 -0.06 23.94
C VAL A 11 52.28 -0.31 22.49
N GLN A 12 51.00 -0.13 22.13
CA GLN A 12 50.46 -0.55 20.84
C GLN A 12 51.06 0.28 19.69
N GLY A 13 51.17 -0.36 18.53
CA GLY A 13 51.85 0.21 17.37
C GLY A 13 51.19 1.49 16.82
N ASP A 14 49.87 1.53 16.91
CA ASP A 14 48.91 2.52 16.42
C ASP A 14 48.33 3.40 17.55
N GLY A 15 48.90 3.32 18.76
CA GLY A 15 48.58 4.23 19.87
C GLY A 15 49.68 5.28 20.10
N PRO A 16 49.47 6.22 21.04
CA PRO A 16 50.36 7.36 21.25
C PRO A 16 51.75 7.00 21.83
N ARG A 17 51.91 5.80 22.40
CA ARG A 17 53.16 5.27 22.98
C ARG A 17 53.83 6.24 23.96
N VAL A 18 53.04 6.84 24.86
CA VAL A 18 53.53 7.78 25.87
C VAL A 18 54.49 7.05 26.81
N LYS A 19 55.78 7.38 26.80
CA LYS A 19 56.80 6.69 27.62
C LYS A 19 56.91 7.24 29.04
N GLU A 20 56.54 8.51 29.23
CA GLU A 20 56.68 9.23 30.49
C GLU A 20 55.57 8.86 31.47
N ILE A 21 55.92 8.58 32.73
CA ILE A 21 54.95 8.49 33.83
C ILE A 21 55.17 9.71 34.72
N SER A 22 54.19 10.60 34.77
CA SER A 22 54.21 11.83 35.57
C SER A 22 52.80 12.20 36.03
N GLU A 23 52.66 13.26 36.83
CA GLU A 23 51.32 13.77 37.18
C GLU A 23 50.52 14.18 35.94
N LYS A 24 51.20 14.73 34.92
CA LYS A 24 50.61 15.05 33.62
C LYS A 24 50.25 13.80 32.81
N HIS A 25 51.09 12.76 32.87
CA HIS A 25 50.92 11.52 32.11
C HIS A 25 50.81 10.32 33.06
N SER A 26 49.71 10.28 33.83
CA SER A 26 49.40 9.19 34.77
C SER A 26 49.31 7.84 34.06
N VAL A 27 49.64 6.76 34.79
CA VAL A 27 49.45 5.37 34.31
C VAL A 27 47.97 5.08 34.02
N PHE A 28 47.08 5.80 34.70
CA PHE A 28 45.64 5.64 34.57
C PHE A 28 45.02 6.88 33.96
N MET A 29 44.11 6.65 33.02
CA MET A 29 43.21 7.68 32.53
C MET A 29 42.44 8.29 33.70
N VAL A 30 42.36 9.61 33.71
CA VAL A 30 41.64 10.37 34.74
C VAL A 30 40.16 10.35 34.38
N TYR A 31 39.30 10.09 35.37
CA TYR A 31 37.85 10.02 35.21
C TYR A 31 37.11 11.13 35.95
N PHE A 32 37.79 11.83 36.87
CA PHE A 32 37.22 12.87 37.70
C PHE A 32 38.24 14.01 37.87
N THR A 33 37.77 15.25 37.75
CA THR A 33 38.50 16.42 38.23
C THR A 33 38.09 16.69 39.67
N HIS A 34 39.04 17.06 40.53
CA HIS A 34 38.77 17.42 41.92
C HIS A 34 39.41 18.75 42.30
N THR A 35 38.76 19.53 43.17
CA THR A 35 39.32 20.77 43.74
C THR A 35 39.40 20.68 45.26
N GLY A 36 40.38 21.35 45.89
CA GLY A 36 40.49 21.40 47.35
C GLY A 36 41.11 20.17 48.03
N THR A 37 41.86 19.36 47.28
CA THR A 37 42.59 18.17 47.75
C THR A 37 44.09 18.40 47.98
N GLN A 38 44.59 19.60 47.64
CA GLN A 38 46.01 19.94 47.76
C GLN A 38 46.46 19.89 49.23
N GLY A 39 47.49 19.10 49.52
CA GLY A 39 48.04 18.92 50.87
C GLY A 39 47.30 17.92 51.77
N LYS A 40 46.24 17.27 51.27
CA LYS A 40 45.51 16.20 51.99
C LYS A 40 46.11 14.82 51.69
N SER A 41 46.05 13.92 52.66
CA SER A 41 46.36 12.49 52.48
C SER A 41 45.25 11.77 51.71
N LEU A 42 45.55 10.60 51.13
CA LEU A 42 44.56 9.79 50.40
C LEU A 42 43.34 9.43 51.25
N THR A 43 43.54 9.14 52.54
CA THR A 43 42.46 8.83 53.48
C THR A 43 41.55 10.04 53.71
N GLU A 44 42.11 11.25 53.78
CA GLU A 44 41.34 12.49 53.91
C GLU A 44 40.57 12.81 52.62
N ILE A 45 41.19 12.58 51.46
CA ILE A 45 40.54 12.75 50.15
C ILE A 45 39.39 11.75 49.97
N GLU A 46 39.58 10.49 50.35
CA GLU A 46 38.52 9.47 50.30
C GLU A 46 37.37 9.80 51.25
N ALA A 47 37.68 10.27 52.48
CA ALA A 47 36.65 10.73 53.41
C ALA A 47 35.85 11.90 52.84
N ASP A 48 36.51 12.87 52.18
CA ASP A 48 35.87 14.02 51.57
C ASP A 48 34.83 13.64 50.51
N MET A 49 35.05 12.56 49.75
CA MET A 49 34.12 12.08 48.72
C MET A 49 32.73 11.75 49.26
N TYR A 50 32.63 11.37 50.54
CA TYR A 50 31.36 11.03 51.21
C TYR A 50 30.77 12.20 52.02
N THR A 51 31.36 13.40 51.90
CA THR A 51 30.86 14.63 52.51
C THR A 51 30.39 15.61 51.43
N LYS A 52 30.00 16.83 51.83
CA LYS A 52 29.69 17.92 50.89
C LYS A 52 30.88 18.29 49.99
N ALA A 53 32.12 18.03 50.42
CA ALA A 53 33.30 18.21 49.57
C ALA A 53 33.28 17.27 48.34
N GLY A 54 32.52 16.16 48.40
CA GLY A 54 32.28 15.23 47.30
C GLY A 54 31.68 15.90 46.05
N GLU A 55 30.94 16.99 46.20
CA GLU A 55 30.35 17.76 45.07
C GLU A 55 31.43 18.33 44.12
N PHE A 56 32.67 18.46 44.59
CA PHE A 56 33.80 18.96 43.80
C PHE A 56 34.58 17.87 43.07
N PHE A 57 34.16 16.60 43.18
CA PHE A 57 34.70 15.49 42.40
C PHE A 57 33.83 15.30 41.15
N MET A 58 34.15 16.05 40.11
CA MET A 58 33.33 16.17 38.92
C MET A 58 33.76 15.15 37.87
N ALA A 59 32.81 14.35 37.38
CA ALA A 59 33.06 13.32 36.39
C ALA A 59 33.46 13.92 35.03
N HIS A 60 34.43 13.30 34.36
CA HIS A 60 34.80 13.62 32.99
C HIS A 60 33.78 13.07 31.99
N ASN A 61 33.66 13.74 30.85
CA ASN A 61 32.89 13.23 29.72
C ASN A 61 33.74 12.23 28.89
N GLY A 62 33.14 11.63 27.87
CA GLY A 62 33.83 10.69 27.00
C GLY A 62 32.88 9.87 26.16
N TRP A 63 33.34 8.72 25.69
CA TRP A 63 32.53 7.77 24.93
C TRP A 63 32.78 6.32 25.34
N VAL A 64 31.83 5.43 25.06
CA VAL A 64 31.85 4.02 25.50
C VAL A 64 31.94 3.08 24.29
N MET A 65 32.97 2.22 24.29
CA MET A 65 33.20 1.23 23.22
C MET A 65 32.17 0.09 23.26
N GLY A 66 31.53 -0.20 22.12
CA GLY A 66 30.75 -1.42 21.90
C GLY A 66 29.39 -1.50 22.61
N TYR A 67 28.97 -0.47 23.35
CA TYR A 67 27.58 -0.28 23.81
C TYR A 67 27.35 1.06 24.50
N SER A 68 26.33 1.78 24.05
CA SER A 68 25.31 2.41 24.90
C SER A 68 24.06 2.58 24.04
N ASP A 69 22.87 2.46 24.63
CA ASP A 69 21.68 3.01 24.01
C ASP A 69 21.91 4.54 23.94
N PRO A 70 22.14 5.14 22.76
CA PRO A 70 22.47 6.56 22.65
C PRO A 70 21.31 7.46 23.12
N LEU A 71 20.12 6.88 23.35
CA LEU A 71 18.97 7.59 23.93
C LEU A 71 19.09 7.75 25.46
N ARG A 72 20.10 7.15 26.10
CA ARG A 72 20.31 7.22 27.55
C ARG A 72 21.68 7.77 27.90
N ASP A 73 21.72 8.60 28.94
CA ASP A 73 22.99 9.05 29.50
C ASP A 73 23.74 7.86 30.13
N PHE A 74 24.98 7.64 29.70
CA PHE A 74 25.85 6.58 30.21
C PHE A 74 26.29 6.82 31.66
N ALA A 75 26.17 8.05 32.18
CA ALA A 75 26.46 8.40 33.57
C ALA A 75 25.29 8.10 34.51
N GLU A 76 24.07 7.85 33.99
CA GLU A 76 22.91 7.49 34.81
C GLU A 76 22.90 6.01 35.22
N GLU A 77 22.18 5.70 36.30
CA GLU A 77 21.90 4.34 36.73
C GLU A 77 20.95 3.64 35.73
N GLN A 78 21.25 2.39 35.38
CA GLN A 78 20.58 1.58 34.36
C GLN A 78 20.42 0.13 34.87
N PRO A 79 19.19 -0.40 34.88
CA PRO A 79 18.92 -1.77 35.33
C PRO A 79 19.76 -2.80 34.56
N GLY A 80 20.49 -3.65 35.28
CA GLY A 80 21.25 -4.77 34.71
C GLY A 80 22.57 -4.41 34.02
N ARG A 81 22.97 -3.13 33.96
CA ARG A 81 24.23 -2.77 33.26
C ARG A 81 24.96 -1.53 33.76
N ALA A 82 24.32 -0.53 34.37
CA ALA A 82 25.02 0.71 34.73
C ALA A 82 26.14 0.47 35.74
N ASN A 83 27.26 1.13 35.46
CA ASN A 83 28.44 1.37 36.29
C ASN A 83 29.63 1.73 35.36
N VAL A 84 29.43 2.57 34.33
CA VAL A 84 30.43 2.82 33.27
C VAL A 84 31.76 3.33 33.85
N TYR A 85 31.70 4.33 34.73
CA TYR A 85 32.87 4.85 35.45
C TYR A 85 33.53 3.79 36.34
N LEU A 86 32.73 3.02 37.09
CA LEU A 86 33.24 2.00 38.01
C LEU A 86 33.89 0.81 37.26
N LYS A 87 33.30 0.39 36.14
CA LYS A 87 33.82 -0.67 35.26
C LYS A 87 34.97 -0.21 34.38
N ARG A 88 35.25 1.10 34.36
CA ARG A 88 36.28 1.74 33.52
C ARG A 88 36.05 1.45 32.03
N GLU A 89 34.79 1.59 31.62
CA GLU A 89 34.34 1.39 30.23
C GLU A 89 34.34 2.69 29.41
N LEU A 90 34.43 3.85 30.08
CA LEU A 90 34.53 5.16 29.44
C LEU A 90 35.95 5.40 28.90
N ILE A 91 36.05 5.82 27.65
CA ILE A 91 37.23 6.51 27.12
C ILE A 91 37.05 7.98 27.48
N SER A 92 37.75 8.41 28.54
CA SER A 92 37.54 9.67 29.24
C SER A 92 38.34 10.81 28.61
N TRP A 93 37.71 11.97 28.47
CA TRP A 93 38.35 13.21 28.01
C TRP A 93 38.76 14.05 29.21
N GLY A 94 40.06 14.00 29.54
CA GLY A 94 40.61 14.63 30.75
C GLY A 94 40.56 16.16 30.76
N ASP A 95 40.29 16.79 29.62
CA ASP A 95 40.13 18.23 29.44
C ASP A 95 38.71 18.73 29.73
N SER A 96 37.73 17.82 29.83
CA SER A 96 36.31 18.15 29.80
C SER A 96 35.52 17.52 30.94
N VAL A 97 34.86 18.35 31.75
CA VAL A 97 33.90 17.91 32.77
C VAL A 97 32.52 17.68 32.14
N LYS A 98 31.89 16.55 32.45
CA LYS A 98 30.52 16.24 31.98
C LYS A 98 29.50 17.12 32.70
N LEU A 99 28.68 17.83 31.93
CA LEU A 99 27.62 18.69 32.45
C LEU A 99 26.38 17.87 32.83
N ARG A 100 25.99 17.90 34.11
CA ARG A 100 24.84 17.14 34.63
C ARG A 100 23.58 18.01 34.63
N PHE A 101 22.82 17.99 33.54
CA PHE A 101 21.57 18.76 33.42
C PHE A 101 20.43 18.23 34.31
N GLY A 102 20.37 16.91 34.53
CA GLY A 102 19.21 16.27 35.16
C GLY A 102 18.03 16.11 34.20
N ARG A 103 16.84 15.82 34.73
CA ARG A 103 15.63 15.55 33.95
C ARG A 103 14.84 16.81 33.61
N ARG A 104 15.05 17.89 34.38
CA ARG A 104 14.34 19.16 34.25
C ARG A 104 15.23 20.34 34.69
N PRO A 105 14.90 21.59 34.30
CA PRO A 105 15.68 22.75 34.66
C PRO A 105 15.99 22.89 36.16
N GLU A 106 15.05 22.52 37.03
CA GLU A 106 15.21 22.65 38.49
C GLU A 106 16.27 21.73 39.07
N ASP A 107 16.66 20.67 38.37
CA ASP A 107 17.68 19.73 38.86
C ASP A 107 19.10 20.35 38.78
N SER A 108 19.28 21.40 37.97
CA SER A 108 20.53 22.18 37.85
C SER A 108 20.28 23.57 37.23
N SER A 109 19.48 24.41 37.92
CA SER A 109 18.92 25.66 37.35
C SER A 109 19.93 26.60 36.73
N TYR A 110 21.10 26.79 37.37
CA TYR A 110 22.16 27.64 36.83
C TYR A 110 22.65 27.15 35.47
N LEU A 111 22.91 25.84 35.35
CA LEU A 111 23.44 25.24 34.12
C LEU A 111 22.45 25.41 32.96
N TRP A 112 21.17 25.12 33.20
CA TRP A 112 20.13 25.30 32.19
C TRP A 112 20.01 26.76 31.75
N GLN A 113 20.01 27.71 32.69
CA GLN A 113 19.95 29.13 32.36
C GLN A 113 21.18 29.58 31.57
N HIS A 114 22.37 29.23 32.04
CA HIS A 114 23.63 29.59 31.39
C HIS A 114 23.69 29.06 29.95
N MET A 115 23.34 27.79 29.76
CA MET A 115 23.33 27.17 28.43
C MET A 115 22.23 27.73 27.53
N THR A 116 21.09 28.14 28.09
CA THR A 116 20.04 28.85 27.34
C THR A 116 20.56 30.19 26.81
N GLU A 117 21.19 31.00 27.66
CA GLU A 117 21.77 32.28 27.27
C GLU A 117 22.89 32.09 26.23
N TYR A 118 23.70 31.05 26.39
CA TYR A 118 24.73 30.66 25.43
C TYR A 118 24.14 30.35 24.04
N VAL A 119 23.20 29.40 23.94
CA VAL A 119 22.64 29.01 22.63
C VAL A 119 21.82 30.13 21.99
N GLN A 120 21.16 30.96 22.79
CA GLN A 120 20.49 32.17 22.29
C GLN A 120 21.48 33.18 21.73
N THR A 121 22.62 33.38 22.40
CA THR A 121 23.67 34.28 21.92
C THR A 121 24.29 33.76 20.62
N THR A 122 24.59 32.46 20.55
CA THR A 122 25.03 31.79 19.33
C THR A 122 24.04 32.00 18.19
N ALA A 123 22.75 31.79 18.43
CA ALA A 123 21.69 31.97 17.43
C ALA A 123 21.48 33.43 16.97
N ARG A 124 21.91 34.45 17.74
CA ARG A 124 21.91 35.84 17.28
C ARG A 124 23.04 36.15 16.30
N ILE A 125 24.11 35.35 16.34
CA ILE A 125 25.36 35.63 15.61
C ILE A 125 25.46 34.75 14.36
N PHE A 126 25.05 33.49 14.44
CA PHE A 126 25.28 32.49 13.40
C PHE A 126 23.98 32.01 12.75
N ASP A 127 24.06 31.69 11.46
CA ASP A 127 22.96 31.12 10.68
C ASP A 127 22.65 29.65 11.06
N GLY A 128 23.59 28.99 11.73
CA GLY A 128 23.46 27.59 12.10
C GLY A 128 24.42 27.13 13.18
N VAL A 129 24.22 25.90 13.63
CA VAL A 129 25.04 25.23 14.66
C VAL A 129 25.44 23.83 14.22
N ARG A 130 26.66 23.41 14.60
CA ARG A 130 27.13 22.02 14.51
C ARG A 130 27.04 21.38 15.89
N LEU A 131 26.25 20.32 16.01
CA LEU A 131 26.14 19.50 17.21
C LEU A 131 27.23 18.43 17.18
N ASP A 132 28.27 18.68 17.95
CA ASP A 132 29.33 17.73 18.19
C ASP A 132 28.82 16.54 19.03
N ASN A 133 29.19 15.32 18.65
CA ASN A 133 28.83 14.11 19.40
C ASN A 133 27.34 14.06 19.82
N CYS A 134 26.43 14.41 18.91
CA CYS A 134 25.01 14.64 19.21
C CYS A 134 24.34 13.43 19.88
N HIS A 135 24.75 12.22 19.51
CA HIS A 135 24.25 10.95 20.05
C HIS A 135 24.60 10.73 21.54
N SER A 136 25.50 11.53 22.11
CA SER A 136 25.89 11.49 23.52
C SER A 136 25.24 12.60 24.36
N THR A 137 24.43 13.46 23.75
CA THR A 137 23.67 14.51 24.44
C THR A 137 22.27 13.99 24.77
N PRO A 138 21.80 14.07 26.03
CA PRO A 138 20.44 13.66 26.37
C PRO A 138 19.40 14.41 25.54
N LEU A 139 18.48 13.65 24.95
CA LEU A 139 17.60 14.16 23.90
C LEU A 139 16.73 15.33 24.37
N HIS A 140 16.21 15.29 25.60
CA HIS A 140 15.41 16.37 26.19
C HIS A 140 16.19 17.66 26.43
N VAL A 141 17.51 17.56 26.68
CA VAL A 141 18.38 18.73 26.86
C VAL A 141 18.61 19.40 25.51
N ALA A 142 19.01 18.62 24.50
CA ALA A 142 19.24 19.13 23.16
C ALA A 142 17.98 19.76 22.57
N GLU A 143 16.82 19.12 22.74
CA GLU A 143 15.52 19.60 22.27
C GLU A 143 15.20 20.98 22.87
N TYR A 144 15.28 21.12 24.19
CA TYR A 144 15.03 22.39 24.87
C TYR A 144 15.99 23.51 24.43
N LEU A 145 17.29 23.21 24.33
CA LEU A 145 18.29 24.22 23.97
C LEU A 145 18.18 24.64 22.50
N LEU A 146 17.89 23.71 21.59
CA LEU A 146 17.63 24.03 20.19
C LEU A 146 16.34 24.83 20.03
N ASP A 147 15.29 24.52 20.78
CA ASP A 147 14.06 25.31 20.79
C ASP A 147 14.30 26.73 21.31
N ALA A 148 15.14 26.89 22.33
CA ALA A 148 15.56 28.20 22.82
C ALA A 148 16.35 28.99 21.75
N ALA A 149 17.21 28.31 20.98
CA ALA A 149 17.95 28.90 19.87
C ALA A 149 17.00 29.28 18.71
N ARG A 150 16.06 28.42 18.34
CA ARG A 150 15.08 28.66 17.26
C ARG A 150 14.09 29.77 17.57
N LYS A 151 13.80 30.03 18.85
CA LYS A 151 13.04 31.22 19.26
C LYS A 151 13.76 32.53 18.90
N ILE A 152 15.10 32.49 18.81
CA ILE A 152 15.91 33.64 18.39
C ILE A 152 16.10 33.66 16.87
N ASN A 153 16.40 32.51 16.27
CA ASN A 153 16.56 32.34 14.83
C ASN A 153 15.67 31.19 14.33
N PRO A 154 14.46 31.48 13.83
CA PRO A 154 13.53 30.45 13.33
C PRO A 154 14.08 29.61 12.17
N GLU A 155 15.01 30.17 11.38
CA GLU A 155 15.65 29.53 10.22
C GLU A 155 16.99 28.85 10.57
N LEU A 156 17.25 28.60 11.86
CA LEU A 156 18.52 28.04 12.33
C LEU A 156 18.84 26.70 11.65
N TYR A 157 19.93 26.68 10.88
CA TYR A 157 20.42 25.47 10.24
C TYR A 157 21.15 24.58 11.25
N VAL A 158 20.71 23.33 11.43
CA VAL A 158 21.29 22.42 12.43
C VAL A 158 21.98 21.27 11.73
N VAL A 159 23.28 21.14 11.97
CA VAL A 159 24.09 20.02 11.50
C VAL A 159 24.48 19.16 12.68
N ALA A 160 24.41 17.84 12.57
CA ALA A 160 24.82 16.95 13.65
C ALA A 160 25.84 15.92 13.20
N GLU A 161 26.85 15.73 14.04
CA GLU A 161 27.66 14.52 14.04
C GLU A 161 26.89 13.41 14.79
N LEU A 162 26.24 12.56 14.01
CA LEU A 162 25.36 11.51 14.51
C LEU A 162 25.70 10.19 13.84
N PHE A 163 26.32 9.32 14.63
CA PHE A 163 26.76 7.99 14.21
C PHE A 163 26.15 6.97 15.16
N THR A 164 24.86 6.69 15.00
CA THR A 164 24.27 5.54 15.68
C THR A 164 24.42 4.31 14.79
N ASN A 165 24.42 3.12 15.39
CA ASN A 165 24.45 1.87 14.64
C ASN A 165 23.05 1.50 14.07
N SER A 166 22.13 2.46 13.96
CA SER A 166 20.75 2.23 13.52
C SER A 166 20.13 3.46 12.87
N ASP A 167 19.78 3.35 11.58
CA ASP A 167 19.03 4.39 10.85
C ASP A 167 17.72 4.78 11.59
N TYR A 168 17.09 3.83 12.31
CA TYR A 168 15.90 4.13 13.13
C TYR A 168 16.24 5.11 14.27
N THR A 169 17.34 4.86 14.98
CA THR A 169 17.76 5.72 16.08
C THR A 169 18.20 7.10 15.56
N ASP A 170 18.92 7.15 14.44
CA ASP A 170 19.24 8.42 13.77
C ASP A 170 17.95 9.23 13.48
N ASN A 171 16.91 8.58 12.95
CA ASN A 171 15.63 9.23 12.66
C ASN A 171 14.93 9.77 13.91
N VAL A 172 15.06 9.11 15.06
CA VAL A 172 14.49 9.62 16.34
C VAL A 172 15.14 10.95 16.71
N PHE A 173 16.46 11.05 16.61
CA PHE A 173 17.19 12.30 16.87
C PHE A 173 16.84 13.38 15.84
N VAL A 174 16.85 13.05 14.55
CA VAL A 174 16.54 14.00 13.47
C VAL A 174 15.14 14.60 13.65
N ASN A 175 14.13 13.75 13.87
CA ASN A 175 12.74 14.20 13.97
C ASN A 175 12.48 15.01 15.24
N ARG A 176 13.04 14.61 16.38
CA ARG A 176 12.81 15.33 17.65
C ARG A 176 13.60 16.62 17.76
N LEU A 177 14.85 16.61 17.32
CA LEU A 177 15.72 17.78 17.41
C LEU A 177 15.54 18.72 16.22
N GLY A 178 14.84 18.32 15.16
CA GLY A 178 14.72 19.08 13.92
C GLY A 178 16.08 19.28 13.23
N ILE A 179 16.92 18.24 13.22
CA ILE A 179 18.25 18.32 12.59
C ILE A 179 18.07 18.50 11.08
N THR A 180 18.70 19.53 10.51
CA THR A 180 18.62 19.79 9.08
C THR A 180 19.54 18.88 8.29
N SER A 181 20.75 18.57 8.79
CA SER A 181 21.69 17.71 8.08
C SER A 181 22.57 16.85 8.99
N LEU A 182 22.83 15.63 8.54
CA LEU A 182 23.79 14.73 9.18
C LEU A 182 25.14 14.82 8.49
N ILE A 183 26.21 14.93 9.29
CA ILE A 183 27.58 14.87 8.78
C ILE A 183 27.86 13.47 8.23
N ARG A 184 28.41 13.43 7.02
CA ARG A 184 28.92 12.22 6.37
C ARG A 184 30.34 12.48 5.89
N GLU A 185 31.22 11.50 6.00
CA GLU A 185 32.65 11.67 5.74
C GLU A 185 33.10 10.83 4.55
N ALA A 186 33.67 11.45 3.53
CA ALA A 186 34.18 10.74 2.35
C ALA A 186 35.39 9.86 2.69
N LEU A 187 36.15 10.22 3.73
CA LEU A 187 37.32 9.47 4.20
C LEU A 187 36.94 8.14 4.89
N SER A 188 35.65 7.93 5.20
CA SER A 188 35.14 6.63 5.68
C SER A 188 35.15 5.56 4.59
N ALA A 189 35.16 5.94 3.31
CA ALA A 189 35.32 5.00 2.21
C ALA A 189 36.74 4.42 2.22
N TRP A 190 36.83 3.09 2.19
CA TRP A 190 38.10 2.34 2.15
C TRP A 190 38.60 2.07 0.72
N ASP A 191 37.72 2.19 -0.28
CA ASP A 191 38.07 2.08 -1.70
C ASP A 191 37.19 2.99 -2.59
N SER A 192 37.49 3.02 -3.88
CA SER A 192 36.80 3.84 -4.87
C SER A 192 35.31 3.49 -5.00
N HIS A 193 34.98 2.21 -4.89
CA HIS A 193 33.60 1.73 -5.03
C HIS A 193 32.74 2.18 -3.85
N GLU A 194 33.27 2.06 -2.63
CA GLU A 194 32.60 2.52 -1.43
C GLU A 194 32.36 4.04 -1.46
N GLN A 195 33.30 4.83 -1.98
CA GLN A 195 33.08 6.27 -2.16
C GLN A 195 31.96 6.55 -3.16
N GLY A 196 31.92 5.82 -4.27
CA GLY A 196 30.79 5.87 -5.21
C GLY A 196 29.45 5.50 -4.56
N ARG A 197 29.44 4.48 -3.70
CA ARG A 197 28.25 4.07 -2.92
C ARG A 197 27.76 5.18 -1.98
N LEU A 198 28.67 5.89 -1.30
CA LEU A 198 28.32 7.03 -0.44
C LEU A 198 27.73 8.18 -1.27
N VAL A 199 28.32 8.49 -2.43
CA VAL A 199 27.76 9.47 -3.38
C VAL A 199 26.38 9.05 -3.83
N TYR A 200 26.14 7.78 -4.18
CA TYR A 200 24.81 7.31 -4.56
C TYR A 200 23.80 7.43 -3.41
N ARG A 201 24.17 7.00 -2.20
CA ARG A 201 23.27 6.99 -1.04
C ARG A 201 22.84 8.39 -0.61
N TYR A 202 23.74 9.37 -0.65
CA TYR A 202 23.48 10.74 -0.23
C TYR A 202 23.25 11.70 -1.40
N GLY A 203 23.35 11.19 -2.64
CA GLY A 203 23.44 11.99 -3.84
C GLY A 203 22.12 12.40 -4.46
N GLY A 204 20.98 12.06 -3.85
CA GLY A 204 19.66 12.44 -4.35
C GLY A 204 18.85 11.27 -4.90
N VAL A 205 17.88 11.57 -5.77
CA VAL A 205 16.97 10.57 -6.33
C VAL A 205 17.64 9.85 -7.50
N PRO A 206 17.43 8.54 -7.72
CA PRO A 206 17.92 7.87 -8.92
C PRO A 206 17.50 8.57 -10.24
N VAL A 207 18.38 8.58 -11.24
CA VAL A 207 18.04 9.06 -12.60
C VAL A 207 16.85 8.27 -13.15
N GLY A 208 15.86 8.99 -13.67
CA GLY A 208 14.61 8.40 -14.13
C GLY A 208 13.66 7.97 -13.00
N GLY A 209 13.90 8.41 -11.77
CA GLY A 209 13.00 8.18 -10.63
C GLY A 209 11.59 8.74 -10.88
N PHE A 210 10.60 8.09 -10.27
CA PHE A 210 9.19 8.46 -10.43
C PHE A 210 8.92 9.88 -9.92
N GLN A 211 7.95 10.55 -10.54
CA GLN A 211 7.53 11.88 -10.12
C GLN A 211 6.82 11.82 -8.77
N ALA A 212 7.16 12.75 -7.87
CA ALA A 212 6.50 12.83 -6.58
C ALA A 212 5.00 13.12 -6.75
N ASN A 213 4.16 12.32 -6.09
CA ASN A 213 2.72 12.55 -6.04
C ASN A 213 2.42 13.76 -5.16
N SER A 214 1.89 14.84 -5.74
CA SER A 214 1.57 16.09 -5.04
C SER A 214 0.53 15.93 -3.93
N SER A 215 -0.29 14.88 -3.98
CA SER A 215 -1.27 14.55 -2.93
C SER A 215 -0.65 13.82 -1.73
N ARG A 216 0.62 13.40 -1.82
CA ARG A 216 1.36 12.75 -0.72
C ARG A 216 2.25 13.78 -0.05
N HIS A 217 1.66 14.61 0.80
CA HIS A 217 2.34 15.76 1.42
C HIS A 217 3.49 15.38 2.36
N GLU A 218 3.51 14.17 2.92
CA GLU A 218 4.49 13.75 3.93
C GLU A 218 5.02 12.33 3.64
N ALA A 219 5.98 12.21 2.72
CA ALA A 219 6.67 10.96 2.47
C ALA A 219 7.97 10.88 3.29
N THR A 220 8.27 9.70 3.84
CA THR A 220 9.55 9.44 4.50
C THR A 220 10.71 9.55 3.50
N SER A 221 11.80 10.22 3.88
CA SER A 221 13.03 10.30 3.09
C SER A 221 14.26 10.01 3.95
N VAL A 222 15.40 9.77 3.30
CA VAL A 222 16.70 9.75 3.99
C VAL A 222 16.97 11.15 4.53
N ALA A 223 17.49 11.24 5.77
CA ALA A 223 17.91 12.52 6.34
C ALA A 223 18.94 13.21 5.43
N HIS A 224 18.79 14.51 5.23
CA HIS A 224 19.69 15.27 4.37
C HIS A 224 21.14 15.18 4.90
N ALA A 225 22.11 15.10 4.00
CA ALA A 225 23.52 14.96 4.34
C ALA A 225 24.25 16.30 4.20
N LEU A 226 25.24 16.51 5.07
CA LEU A 226 26.38 17.39 4.80
C LEU A 226 27.58 16.48 4.56
N PHE A 227 27.96 16.31 3.29
CA PHE A 227 29.00 15.38 2.88
C PHE A 227 30.35 16.08 2.81
N LEU A 228 31.24 15.78 3.76
CA LEU A 228 32.56 16.37 3.84
C LEU A 228 33.61 15.49 3.18
N ASP A 229 34.47 16.08 2.36
CA ASP A 229 35.66 15.39 1.87
C ASP A 229 36.65 15.08 3.00
N LEU A 230 36.79 16.00 3.94
CA LEU A 230 37.61 15.90 5.14
C LEU A 230 36.96 16.66 6.29
N THR A 231 36.76 15.98 7.42
CA THR A 231 36.40 16.62 8.70
C THR A 231 37.67 17.02 9.46
N HIS A 232 37.53 17.87 10.48
CA HIS A 232 38.68 18.31 11.28
C HIS A 232 39.27 17.18 12.15
N ASP A 233 38.49 16.14 12.46
CA ASP A 233 38.96 14.97 13.22
C ASP A 233 39.64 13.90 12.34
N ASN A 234 39.48 14.00 11.02
CA ASN A 234 40.05 13.05 10.10
C ASN A 234 41.57 13.24 9.94
N PRO A 235 42.37 12.16 9.82
CA PRO A 235 43.77 12.27 9.43
C PRO A 235 43.90 12.77 7.99
N SER A 236 45.09 13.25 7.61
CA SER A 236 45.30 13.73 6.24
C SER A 236 45.01 12.60 5.23
N PRO A 237 44.27 12.87 4.13
CA PRO A 237 44.07 11.87 3.09
C PRO A 237 45.38 11.35 2.49
N VAL A 238 46.47 12.14 2.57
CA VAL A 238 47.81 11.71 2.14
C VAL A 238 48.33 10.52 2.95
N GLU A 239 47.95 10.42 4.23
CA GLU A 239 48.36 9.33 5.14
C GLU A 239 47.55 8.05 4.87
N LYS A 240 46.24 8.19 4.62
CA LYS A 240 45.33 7.06 4.40
C LYS A 240 45.25 6.59 2.94
N ARG A 241 45.54 7.47 1.99
CA ARG A 241 45.37 7.25 0.55
C ARG A 241 46.63 7.65 -0.22
N SER A 242 46.50 8.58 -1.16
CA SER A 242 47.62 9.26 -1.80
C SER A 242 47.26 10.72 -2.05
N VAL A 243 48.27 11.56 -2.24
CA VAL A 243 48.07 12.97 -2.61
C VAL A 243 47.28 13.16 -3.91
N TYR A 244 47.36 12.20 -4.83
CA TYR A 244 46.66 12.23 -6.11
C TYR A 244 45.14 12.00 -5.97
N ASP A 245 44.69 11.51 -4.81
CA ASP A 245 43.27 11.23 -4.56
C ASP A 245 42.45 12.46 -4.12
N LEU A 246 43.10 13.53 -3.65
CA LEU A 246 42.37 14.67 -3.09
C LEU A 246 41.49 15.37 -4.14
N LEU A 247 41.97 15.50 -5.37
CA LEU A 247 41.19 16.05 -6.48
C LEU A 247 39.98 15.17 -6.87
N PRO A 248 40.15 13.88 -7.24
CA PRO A 248 39.02 13.04 -7.61
C PRO A 248 38.04 12.82 -6.46
N SER A 249 38.51 12.74 -5.21
CA SER A 249 37.63 12.61 -4.06
C SER A 249 36.75 13.85 -3.82
N ALA A 250 37.33 15.04 -3.88
CA ALA A 250 36.57 16.28 -3.81
C ALA A 250 35.54 16.38 -4.95
N ALA A 251 35.92 15.96 -6.16
CA ALA A 251 35.02 15.98 -7.31
C ALA A 251 33.81 15.04 -7.13
N LEU A 252 34.03 13.83 -6.61
CA LEU A 252 32.95 12.89 -6.30
C LEU A 252 32.00 13.44 -5.23
N VAL A 253 32.53 14.05 -4.16
CA VAL A 253 31.72 14.70 -3.11
C VAL A 253 30.88 15.83 -3.70
N SER A 254 31.46 16.71 -4.52
CA SER A 254 30.75 17.81 -5.18
C SER A 254 29.64 17.35 -6.13
N MET A 255 29.64 16.09 -6.58
CA MET A 255 28.57 15.55 -7.43
C MET A 255 27.39 14.97 -6.65
N ALA A 256 27.47 14.78 -5.33
CA ALA A 256 26.33 14.33 -4.52
C ALA A 256 25.29 15.47 -4.36
N CYS A 257 23.99 15.22 -4.59
CA CYS A 257 22.89 16.17 -4.34
C CYS A 257 22.56 16.34 -2.85
N CYS A 258 23.53 16.88 -2.13
CA CYS A 258 23.43 17.26 -0.74
C CYS A 258 24.39 18.43 -0.46
N ALA A 259 24.38 18.97 0.75
CA ALA A 259 25.35 19.98 1.12
C ALA A 259 26.75 19.35 1.16
N THR A 260 27.78 20.11 0.78
CA THR A 260 29.19 19.63 0.81
C THR A 260 30.06 20.51 1.68
N GLY A 261 31.12 19.95 2.27
CA GLY A 261 32.08 20.70 3.07
C GLY A 261 33.51 20.16 3.00
N SER A 262 34.45 20.95 3.50
CA SER A 262 35.87 20.58 3.60
C SER A 262 36.51 21.30 4.77
N ASN A 263 37.47 20.65 5.44
CA ASN A 263 38.33 21.30 6.41
C ASN A 263 39.54 21.94 5.72
N ARG A 264 39.94 23.13 6.17
CA ARG A 264 41.10 23.84 5.63
C ARG A 264 42.38 23.01 5.81
N GLY A 265 43.25 23.02 4.79
CA GLY A 265 44.43 22.15 4.70
C GLY A 265 44.25 21.01 3.69
N TYR A 266 43.01 20.60 3.39
CA TYR A 266 42.73 19.64 2.32
C TYR A 266 43.16 20.20 0.96
N ASP A 267 42.63 21.36 0.60
CA ASP A 267 42.85 21.97 -0.71
C ASP A 267 44.31 22.42 -0.90
N GLU A 268 45.00 22.79 0.18
CA GLU A 268 46.40 23.18 0.19
C GLU A 268 47.39 21.98 0.18
N LEU A 269 46.89 20.74 0.14
CA LEU A 269 47.68 19.50 0.17
C LEU A 269 48.55 19.35 1.44
N VAL A 270 47.98 19.65 2.61
CA VAL A 270 48.67 19.45 3.89
C VAL A 270 48.78 17.96 4.19
N PRO A 271 50.00 17.39 4.31
CA PRO A 271 50.17 15.94 4.32
C PRO A 271 50.12 15.29 5.69
N HIS A 272 49.82 16.07 6.74
CA HIS A 272 49.75 15.61 8.11
C HIS A 272 48.43 16.04 8.75
N HIS A 273 47.97 15.29 9.74
CA HIS A 273 46.83 15.69 10.54
C HIS A 273 47.09 17.01 11.28
N ILE A 274 46.12 17.92 11.24
CA ILE A 274 46.14 19.22 11.93
C ILE A 274 45.44 19.03 13.28
N HIS A 275 46.22 18.75 14.32
CA HIS A 275 45.67 18.34 15.62
C HIS A 275 45.04 19.53 16.36
N VAL A 276 43.78 19.40 16.77
CA VAL A 276 43.02 20.48 17.44
C VAL A 276 43.59 20.89 18.80
N VAL A 277 44.46 20.06 19.40
CA VAL A 277 45.09 20.35 20.71
C VAL A 277 46.55 20.80 20.59
N ASP A 278 47.33 20.19 19.69
CA ASP A 278 48.80 20.31 19.68
C ASP A 278 49.31 21.25 18.57
N GLU A 279 48.46 21.66 17.63
CA GLU A 279 48.87 22.53 16.53
C GLU A 279 48.78 24.02 16.94
N GLU A 280 49.94 24.66 17.09
CA GLU A 280 50.03 26.08 17.45
C GLU A 280 50.34 26.99 16.25
N ARG A 281 50.67 26.42 15.08
CA ARG A 281 51.02 27.19 13.87
C ARG A 281 49.79 27.80 13.22
N THR A 282 49.97 28.94 12.57
CA THR A 282 48.87 29.60 11.85
C THR A 282 48.73 29.08 10.42
N TYR A 283 47.51 29.09 9.89
CA TYR A 283 47.35 28.86 8.44
C TYR A 283 48.02 29.98 7.64
N GLN A 284 48.56 29.63 6.47
CA GLN A 284 49.15 30.61 5.56
C GLN A 284 48.12 31.65 5.10
N GLU A 285 48.56 32.90 5.00
CA GLU A 285 47.72 34.02 4.55
C GLU A 285 47.57 34.00 3.02
N TRP A 286 46.35 34.32 2.56
CA TRP A 286 46.06 34.44 1.13
C TRP A 286 46.93 35.53 0.48
N GLY A 287 47.57 35.20 -0.65
CA GLY A 287 48.47 36.09 -1.37
C GLY A 287 49.89 36.22 -0.79
N LYS A 288 50.18 35.65 0.39
CA LYS A 288 51.54 35.64 1.00
C LYS A 288 52.19 34.26 1.05
N GLY A 289 51.45 33.19 0.74
CA GLY A 289 51.94 31.82 0.72
C GLY A 289 50.97 30.82 0.09
N VAL A 290 49.67 31.12 0.16
CA VAL A 290 48.61 30.38 -0.53
C VAL A 290 47.88 31.30 -1.50
N ASP A 291 47.58 30.79 -2.70
CA ASP A 291 46.77 31.47 -3.71
C ASP A 291 45.93 30.47 -4.53
N SER A 292 45.26 30.95 -5.57
CA SER A 292 44.43 30.10 -6.45
C SER A 292 45.17 28.94 -7.16
N LYS A 293 46.51 28.97 -7.20
CA LYS A 293 47.36 27.94 -7.81
C LYS A 293 47.92 26.96 -6.78
N SER A 294 47.72 27.22 -5.49
CA SER A 294 48.13 26.30 -4.43
C SER A 294 47.30 25.02 -4.45
N GLY A 295 47.97 23.88 -4.35
CA GLY A 295 47.33 22.57 -4.25
C GLY A 295 46.24 22.32 -5.31
N ILE A 296 45.01 22.06 -4.85
CA ILE A 296 43.84 21.87 -5.71
C ILE A 296 42.85 23.04 -5.66
N MET A 297 43.22 24.19 -5.08
CA MET A 297 42.29 25.31 -4.85
C MET A 297 41.57 25.80 -6.10
N GLY A 298 42.27 25.89 -7.24
CA GLY A 298 41.68 26.25 -8.52
C GLY A 298 40.60 25.25 -8.97
N ALA A 299 40.83 23.95 -8.80
CA ALA A 299 39.86 22.93 -9.12
C ALA A 299 38.70 22.92 -8.12
N LYS A 300 38.96 23.12 -6.82
CA LYS A 300 37.91 23.23 -5.81
C LYS A 300 36.95 24.39 -6.10
N ARG A 301 37.47 25.54 -6.53
CA ARG A 301 36.64 26.67 -7.02
C ARG A 301 35.72 26.22 -8.16
N ALA A 302 36.27 25.58 -9.20
CA ALA A 302 35.49 25.12 -10.34
C ALA A 302 34.42 24.11 -9.94
N LEU A 303 34.75 23.16 -9.06
CA LEU A 303 33.82 22.16 -8.52
C LEU A 303 32.71 22.78 -7.67
N ASN A 304 33.01 23.79 -6.84
CA ASN A 304 32.02 24.48 -6.01
C ASN A 304 31.05 25.32 -6.87
N LEU A 305 31.55 25.99 -7.90
CA LEU A 305 30.72 26.71 -8.87
C LEU A 305 29.80 25.76 -9.62
N LEU A 306 30.34 24.62 -10.08
CA LEU A 306 29.54 23.58 -10.72
C LEU A 306 28.47 23.03 -9.76
N HIS A 307 28.84 22.68 -8.53
CA HIS A 307 27.90 22.16 -7.54
C HIS A 307 26.76 23.14 -7.23
N GLY A 308 27.09 24.42 -7.04
CA GLY A 308 26.12 25.49 -6.82
C GLY A 308 25.17 25.65 -8.01
N GLN A 309 25.70 25.72 -9.23
CA GLN A 309 24.90 25.79 -10.45
C GLN A 309 23.95 24.58 -10.57
N LEU A 310 24.45 23.36 -10.36
CA LEU A 310 23.65 22.15 -10.43
C LEU A 310 22.52 22.15 -9.39
N ALA A 311 22.77 22.70 -8.19
CA ALA A 311 21.75 22.85 -7.16
C ALA A 311 20.68 23.88 -7.56
N GLU A 312 21.09 25.06 -8.02
CA GLU A 312 20.17 26.14 -8.45
C GLU A 312 19.32 25.76 -9.66
N GLU A 313 19.89 25.03 -10.63
CA GLU A 313 19.21 24.57 -11.84
C GLU A 313 18.41 23.27 -11.63
N GLY A 314 18.37 22.74 -10.41
CA GLY A 314 17.53 21.60 -10.04
C GLY A 314 18.01 20.25 -10.54
N PHE A 315 19.33 20.04 -10.68
CA PHE A 315 19.93 18.73 -10.99
C PHE A 315 19.89 17.82 -9.75
N SER A 316 18.71 17.31 -9.44
CA SER A 316 18.41 16.57 -8.21
C SER A 316 18.52 15.04 -8.34
N GLN A 317 18.71 14.53 -9.56
CA GLN A 317 18.84 13.10 -9.80
C GLN A 317 20.31 12.67 -9.95
N VAL A 318 20.66 11.49 -9.40
CA VAL A 318 22.02 10.95 -9.44
C VAL A 318 22.06 9.50 -9.93
N TYR A 319 23.06 9.20 -10.74
CA TYR A 319 23.45 7.85 -11.16
C TYR A 319 24.96 7.70 -10.98
N VAL A 320 25.39 6.58 -10.41
CA VAL A 320 26.81 6.29 -10.14
C VAL A 320 27.18 5.00 -10.85
N ASP A 321 28.24 5.06 -11.63
CA ASP A 321 28.74 3.98 -12.47
C ASP A 321 30.21 3.70 -12.15
N GLN A 322 30.49 2.48 -11.68
CA GLN A 322 31.86 2.01 -11.47
C GLN A 322 32.42 1.54 -12.81
N MET A 323 33.24 2.36 -13.47
CA MET A 323 33.77 2.06 -14.80
C MET A 323 34.99 1.13 -14.77
N ASP A 324 35.76 1.18 -13.69
CA ASP A 324 36.98 0.41 -13.40
C ASP A 324 37.19 0.43 -11.86
N PRO A 325 37.92 -0.50 -11.21
CA PRO A 325 38.17 -0.44 -9.76
C PRO A 325 38.65 0.91 -9.21
N ASN A 326 39.28 1.77 -10.01
CA ASN A 326 39.71 3.12 -9.61
C ASN A 326 39.02 4.26 -10.39
N VAL A 327 37.99 3.98 -11.19
CA VAL A 327 37.30 5.01 -11.98
C VAL A 327 35.80 4.97 -11.71
N VAL A 328 35.28 6.10 -11.25
CA VAL A 328 33.85 6.30 -10.96
C VAL A 328 33.32 7.42 -11.84
N ALA A 329 32.21 7.16 -12.53
CA ALA A 329 31.44 8.18 -13.20
C ALA A 329 30.18 8.50 -12.39
N VAL A 330 29.93 9.78 -12.16
CA VAL A 330 28.72 10.27 -11.48
C VAL A 330 27.97 11.17 -12.44
N THR A 331 26.71 10.83 -12.70
CA THR A 331 25.79 11.64 -13.47
C THR A 331 24.87 12.39 -12.52
N ARG A 332 24.86 13.72 -12.60
CA ARG A 332 23.83 14.60 -12.06
C ARG A 332 22.85 14.93 -13.18
N HIS A 333 21.56 14.73 -12.97
CA HIS A 333 20.52 14.93 -13.99
C HIS A 333 19.42 15.86 -13.49
N SER A 334 18.96 16.77 -14.35
CA SER A 334 17.79 17.62 -14.08
C SER A 334 16.52 16.93 -14.56
N PRO A 335 15.57 16.58 -13.67
CA PRO A 335 14.28 16.02 -14.09
C PRO A 335 13.37 17.05 -14.78
N ILE A 336 13.76 18.33 -14.81
CA ILE A 336 13.00 19.41 -15.43
C ILE A 336 13.47 19.63 -16.86
N THR A 337 14.79 19.81 -17.05
CA THR A 337 15.36 20.13 -18.35
C THR A 337 15.85 18.90 -19.10
N HIS A 338 16.04 17.77 -18.41
CA HIS A 338 16.69 16.54 -18.87
C HIS A 338 18.11 16.73 -19.40
N GLN A 339 18.77 17.82 -19.01
CA GLN A 339 20.19 17.95 -19.16
C GLN A 339 20.89 17.12 -18.07
N SER A 340 22.07 16.57 -18.39
CA SER A 340 22.91 15.87 -17.43
C SER A 340 24.31 16.48 -17.40
N VAL A 341 24.94 16.40 -16.24
CA VAL A 341 26.38 16.56 -16.10
C VAL A 341 26.98 15.24 -15.66
N ILE A 342 27.94 14.74 -16.44
CA ILE A 342 28.63 13.48 -16.15
C ILE A 342 30.06 13.82 -15.75
N LEU A 343 30.43 13.49 -14.53
CA LEU A 343 31.79 13.65 -14.00
C LEU A 343 32.45 12.29 -13.89
N VAL A 344 33.60 12.11 -14.54
CA VAL A 344 34.44 10.92 -14.43
C VAL A 344 35.66 11.25 -13.58
N ALA A 345 35.84 10.52 -12.48
CA ALA A 345 36.95 10.68 -11.56
C ALA A 345 37.81 9.40 -11.53
N HIS A 346 39.09 9.53 -11.86
CA HIS A 346 40.06 8.47 -11.65
C HIS A 346 40.71 8.65 -10.27
N THR A 347 40.22 7.90 -9.30
CA THR A 347 40.69 7.92 -7.91
C THR A 347 42.09 7.30 -7.78
N ALA A 348 42.73 7.56 -6.64
CA ALA A 348 44.08 7.10 -6.32
C ALA A 348 44.20 6.73 -4.83
N PHE A 349 43.34 5.83 -4.36
CA PHE A 349 43.33 5.34 -2.98
C PHE A 349 44.67 4.74 -2.55
N GLY A 350 45.45 4.22 -3.49
CA GLY A 350 46.86 3.88 -3.31
C GLY A 350 47.77 4.73 -4.20
N TYR A 351 49.06 4.74 -3.87
CA TYR A 351 50.06 5.38 -4.73
C TYR A 351 50.14 4.64 -6.08
N PRO A 352 50.00 5.36 -7.22
CA PRO A 352 50.15 4.76 -8.53
C PRO A 352 51.60 4.33 -8.80
N SER A 353 51.81 3.60 -9.90
CA SER A 353 53.16 3.44 -10.46
C SER A 353 53.73 4.82 -10.84
N PRO A 354 55.01 5.14 -10.55
CA PRO A 354 55.58 6.47 -10.82
C PRO A 354 55.43 6.95 -12.27
N ASN A 355 55.37 6.01 -13.22
CA ASN A 355 55.19 6.25 -14.65
C ASN A 355 53.82 5.77 -15.16
N ALA A 356 52.78 5.76 -14.31
CA ALA A 356 51.45 5.32 -14.71
C ALA A 356 50.98 6.05 -15.98
N GLY A 357 50.62 5.27 -17.01
CA GLY A 357 50.08 5.77 -18.26
C GLY A 357 48.56 5.92 -18.21
N PRO A 358 47.92 6.17 -19.36
CA PRO A 358 46.46 6.12 -19.49
C PRO A 358 45.90 4.75 -19.09
N THR A 359 44.79 4.74 -18.34
CA THR A 359 44.08 3.53 -17.97
C THR A 359 43.16 3.10 -19.10
N GLY A 360 43.28 1.85 -19.55
CA GLY A 360 42.43 1.28 -20.59
C GLY A 360 41.08 0.88 -20.04
N ILE A 361 40.08 1.77 -20.17
CA ILE A 361 38.70 1.52 -19.75
C ILE A 361 37.75 1.59 -20.94
N ARG A 362 36.53 1.09 -20.76
CA ARG A 362 35.47 1.21 -21.77
C ARG A 362 35.13 2.68 -22.06
N PRO A 363 34.66 3.01 -23.27
CA PRO A 363 34.23 4.37 -23.60
C PRO A 363 33.12 4.88 -22.67
N LEU A 364 33.05 6.20 -22.50
CA LEU A 364 31.91 6.83 -21.83
C LEU A 364 30.75 6.90 -22.82
N ARG A 365 29.66 6.19 -22.53
CA ARG A 365 28.45 6.13 -23.36
C ARG A 365 27.29 6.79 -22.63
N PHE A 366 26.58 7.70 -23.32
CA PHE A 366 25.37 8.36 -22.82
C PHE A 366 24.41 8.64 -23.97
N GLU A 367 23.11 8.77 -23.66
CA GLU A 367 22.11 9.16 -24.65
C GLU A 367 22.03 10.70 -24.73
N GLY A 368 22.22 11.29 -25.91
CA GLY A 368 22.23 12.74 -26.12
C GLY A 368 23.47 13.25 -26.84
N VAL A 369 23.57 14.58 -26.92
CA VAL A 369 24.70 15.32 -27.49
C VAL A 369 25.61 15.87 -26.40
N LEU A 370 26.91 15.90 -26.68
CA LEU A 370 27.88 16.64 -25.87
C LEU A 370 27.72 18.14 -26.13
N ASP A 371 27.39 18.92 -25.10
CA ASP A 371 27.30 20.37 -25.19
C ASP A 371 28.70 21.00 -25.01
N GLU A 372 29.39 20.61 -23.95
CA GLU A 372 30.72 21.12 -23.59
C GLU A 372 31.45 20.16 -22.64
N ILE A 373 32.77 20.33 -22.56
CA ILE A 373 33.57 19.83 -21.44
C ILE A 373 33.68 20.97 -20.43
N ILE A 374 32.96 20.86 -19.32
CA ILE A 374 32.89 21.87 -18.27
C ILE A 374 34.27 22.06 -17.64
N LEU A 375 34.94 20.96 -17.30
CA LEU A 375 36.31 21.01 -16.79
C LEU A 375 37.09 19.72 -17.07
N GLU A 376 38.39 19.88 -17.28
CA GLU A 376 39.41 18.82 -17.19
C GLU A 376 40.45 19.24 -16.16
N ALA A 377 40.65 18.41 -15.14
CA ALA A 377 41.60 18.65 -14.08
C ALA A 377 42.48 17.42 -13.86
N SER A 378 43.79 17.61 -13.68
CA SER A 378 44.70 16.54 -13.25
C SER A 378 45.73 17.05 -12.26
N LEU A 379 46.02 16.24 -11.25
CA LEU A 379 47.07 16.50 -10.28
C LEU A 379 48.28 15.60 -10.56
N THR A 380 49.45 16.19 -10.79
CA THR A 380 50.69 15.46 -11.10
C THR A 380 51.87 16.06 -10.33
N MET A 381 52.93 15.28 -10.12
CA MET A 381 54.17 15.78 -9.55
C MET A 381 55.01 16.52 -10.61
N GLN A 382 55.66 17.61 -10.22
CA GLN A 382 56.60 18.39 -11.05
C GLN A 382 57.93 17.64 -11.18
N SER A 383 57.95 16.52 -11.89
CA SER A 383 59.16 15.71 -12.15
C SER A 383 59.05 14.88 -13.43
N ASP A 384 60.11 14.14 -13.78
CA ASP A 384 60.13 13.13 -14.85
C ASP A 384 59.20 11.94 -14.58
N LYS A 385 58.80 11.74 -13.31
CA LYS A 385 57.88 10.70 -12.84
C LYS A 385 56.60 11.35 -12.27
N PRO A 386 55.54 11.51 -13.06
CA PRO A 386 54.38 12.32 -12.68
C PRO A 386 53.57 11.79 -11.50
N PHE A 387 53.77 10.51 -11.11
CA PHE A 387 53.02 9.84 -10.05
C PHE A 387 53.92 9.27 -8.93
N ASP A 388 55.15 9.77 -8.80
CA ASP A 388 56.06 9.30 -7.75
C ASP A 388 55.57 9.68 -6.34
N ARG A 389 56.20 9.09 -5.32
CA ARG A 389 55.94 9.43 -3.93
C ARG A 389 56.54 10.80 -3.59
N PRO A 390 55.88 11.58 -2.72
CA PRO A 390 56.41 12.87 -2.28
C PRO A 390 57.77 12.70 -1.58
N ALA A 391 58.68 13.65 -1.80
CA ALA A 391 59.88 13.77 -0.98
C ALA A 391 59.51 14.00 0.51
N PRO A 392 60.40 13.70 1.47
CA PRO A 392 60.15 13.94 2.88
C PRO A 392 59.64 15.36 3.15
N PHE A 393 58.45 15.44 3.74
CA PHE A 393 57.78 16.72 3.97
C PHE A 393 58.50 17.52 5.07
N LYS A 394 58.85 18.77 4.76
CA LYS A 394 59.41 19.72 5.73
C LYS A 394 58.31 20.65 6.23
N LYS A 395 57.90 20.46 7.49
CA LYS A 395 57.02 21.38 8.22
C LYS A 395 57.69 22.74 8.36
N ASP A 396 56.97 23.80 8.01
CA ASP A 396 57.36 25.16 8.38
C ASP A 396 57.14 25.35 9.90
N PRO A 397 58.09 26.02 10.61
CA PRO A 397 58.00 26.18 12.06
C PRO A 397 56.89 27.13 12.52
N ASN A 398 56.42 28.05 11.67
CA ASN A 398 55.50 29.11 12.06
C ASN A 398 54.12 28.97 11.40
N VAL A 399 54.07 28.38 10.20
CA VAL A 399 52.82 28.24 9.44
C VAL A 399 52.52 26.80 9.05
N ILE A 400 51.24 26.51 8.86
CA ILE A 400 50.77 25.23 8.30
C ILE A 400 50.95 25.31 6.77
N ASN A 401 51.97 24.61 6.27
CA ASN A 401 52.26 24.51 4.85
C ASN A 401 51.85 23.15 4.27
N GLY A 402 51.51 23.12 2.98
CA GLY A 402 51.26 21.89 2.22
C GLY A 402 52.36 21.59 1.21
N PHE A 403 52.13 20.59 0.36
CA PHE A 403 53.10 20.24 -0.69
C PHE A 403 53.13 21.25 -1.84
N THR A 404 54.34 21.62 -2.27
CA THR A 404 54.58 22.51 -3.43
C THR A 404 55.09 21.79 -4.67
N GLN A 405 55.45 20.50 -4.55
CA GLN A 405 56.00 19.69 -5.65
C GLN A 405 54.94 19.14 -6.60
N PHE A 406 53.66 19.40 -6.35
CA PHE A 406 52.55 19.00 -7.22
C PHE A 406 52.06 20.19 -8.04
N GLN A 407 51.56 19.91 -9.23
CA GLN A 407 50.97 20.89 -10.11
C GLN A 407 49.56 20.43 -10.51
N LEU A 408 48.62 21.36 -10.42
CA LEU A 408 47.28 21.21 -10.95
C LEU A 408 47.26 21.71 -12.41
N ASN A 409 46.89 20.84 -13.34
CA ASN A 409 46.50 21.24 -14.68
C ASN A 409 44.99 21.36 -14.71
N LEU A 410 44.45 22.53 -15.02
CA LEU A 410 43.01 22.80 -15.08
C LEU A 410 42.67 23.51 -16.39
N GLN A 411 41.67 22.99 -17.10
CA GLN A 411 41.01 23.66 -18.22
C GLN A 411 39.51 23.69 -17.93
N GLU A 412 38.86 24.80 -18.24
CA GLU A 412 37.43 25.03 -18.00
C GLU A 412 36.76 25.43 -19.33
N HIS A 413 35.52 24.97 -19.56
CA HIS A 413 34.67 25.31 -20.70
C HIS A 413 35.37 25.15 -22.06
N ILE A 414 35.82 23.93 -22.37
CA ILE A 414 36.52 23.61 -23.61
C ILE A 414 35.67 22.75 -24.56
N PRO A 415 35.84 22.91 -25.89
CA PRO A 415 35.26 21.97 -26.85
C PRO A 415 36.03 20.65 -26.89
N LEU A 416 35.38 19.57 -27.34
CA LEU A 416 35.99 18.23 -27.47
C LEU A 416 37.30 18.22 -28.27
N ALA A 417 37.43 19.07 -29.29
CA ALA A 417 38.65 19.18 -30.10
C ALA A 417 39.89 19.65 -29.32
N LYS A 418 39.70 20.26 -28.14
CA LYS A 418 40.77 20.69 -27.23
C LYS A 418 40.93 19.75 -26.02
N SER A 419 40.11 18.72 -25.92
CA SER A 419 40.17 17.74 -24.84
C SER A 419 41.54 17.07 -24.81
N THR A 420 42.09 16.96 -23.61
CA THR A 420 43.29 16.16 -23.36
C THR A 420 42.93 14.79 -22.80
N VAL A 421 41.76 14.64 -22.18
CA VAL A 421 41.30 13.40 -21.56
C VAL A 421 40.60 12.48 -22.57
N PHE A 422 39.81 13.02 -23.50
CA PHE A 422 39.10 12.28 -24.54
C PHE A 422 39.79 12.38 -25.91
N GLN A 423 39.45 11.46 -26.81
CA GLN A 423 39.75 11.60 -28.22
C GLN A 423 38.93 12.74 -28.84
N THR A 424 39.46 13.38 -29.88
CA THR A 424 38.84 14.57 -30.50
C THR A 424 37.59 14.27 -31.34
N GLN A 425 37.23 13.00 -31.50
CA GLN A 425 36.05 12.53 -32.23
C GLN A 425 35.13 11.75 -31.29
N SER A 426 33.85 12.10 -31.31
CA SER A 426 32.78 11.30 -30.72
C SER A 426 32.20 10.34 -31.75
N TYR A 427 31.72 9.20 -31.29
CA TYR A 427 30.98 8.24 -32.12
C TYR A 427 29.51 8.28 -31.74
N SER A 428 28.62 8.17 -32.72
CA SER A 428 27.18 8.15 -32.47
C SER A 428 26.55 6.84 -32.95
N ASP A 429 25.75 6.22 -32.08
CA ASP A 429 24.98 5.00 -32.34
C ASP A 429 23.51 5.27 -31.99
N GLY A 430 22.73 5.65 -33.01
CA GLY A 430 21.38 6.16 -32.82
C GLY A 430 21.38 7.47 -32.01
N ASN A 431 20.68 7.47 -30.87
CA ASN A 431 20.68 8.59 -29.92
C ASN A 431 21.84 8.52 -28.90
N ASN A 432 22.68 7.48 -28.94
CA ASN A 432 23.82 7.36 -28.03
C ASN A 432 25.03 8.06 -28.60
N THR A 433 25.76 8.77 -27.75
CA THR A 433 27.09 9.30 -28.01
C THR A 433 28.11 8.55 -27.17
N GLU A 434 29.23 8.20 -27.79
CA GLU A 434 30.37 7.53 -27.17
C GLU A 434 31.61 8.43 -27.26
N LEU A 435 32.25 8.63 -26.11
CA LEU A 435 33.52 9.34 -25.96
C LEU A 435 34.60 8.35 -25.53
N ASN A 436 35.63 8.21 -26.37
CA ASN A 436 36.78 7.37 -26.07
C ASN A 436 37.80 8.14 -25.23
N PHE A 437 38.31 7.52 -24.17
CA PHE A 437 39.37 8.11 -23.36
C PHE A 437 40.71 8.02 -24.11
N ALA A 438 41.42 9.15 -24.19
CA ALA A 438 42.77 9.24 -24.74
C ALA A 438 43.84 9.25 -23.64
N ASN A 439 43.57 9.93 -22.52
CA ASN A 439 44.59 10.19 -21.49
C ASN A 439 44.03 10.22 -20.05
N LEU A 440 43.10 9.33 -19.71
CA LEU A 440 42.59 9.22 -18.34
C LEU A 440 43.63 8.54 -17.44
N ARG A 441 44.21 9.27 -16.48
CA ARG A 441 45.27 8.79 -15.57
C ARG A 441 44.86 8.95 -14.10
N PRO A 442 45.55 8.31 -13.13
CA PRO A 442 45.32 8.55 -11.71
C PRO A 442 45.30 10.04 -11.34
N GLY A 443 44.36 10.47 -10.51
CA GLY A 443 44.21 11.87 -10.11
C GLY A 443 43.62 12.78 -11.19
N THR A 444 42.98 12.22 -12.23
CA THR A 444 42.28 12.98 -13.29
C THR A 444 40.79 13.06 -13.00
N VAL A 445 40.21 14.23 -13.27
CA VAL A 445 38.77 14.49 -13.24
C VAL A 445 38.36 15.17 -14.55
N VAL A 446 37.26 14.71 -15.15
CA VAL A 446 36.64 15.39 -16.29
C VAL A 446 35.14 15.48 -16.06
N ALA A 447 34.54 16.65 -16.28
CA ALA A 447 33.10 16.84 -16.24
C ALA A 447 32.59 17.35 -17.59
N ILE A 448 31.53 16.71 -18.09
CA ILE A 448 30.89 17.07 -19.36
C ILE A 448 29.44 17.42 -19.14
N ARG A 449 28.93 18.32 -19.98
CA ARG A 449 27.50 18.67 -20.05
C ARG A 449 26.90 18.00 -21.27
N VAL A 450 25.76 17.33 -21.08
CA VAL A 450 25.08 16.60 -22.14
C VAL A 450 23.60 16.93 -22.16
N SER A 451 23.07 17.12 -23.37
CA SER A 451 21.67 17.45 -23.61
C SER A 451 20.98 16.42 -24.49
N MET A 452 19.66 16.37 -24.42
CA MET A 452 18.85 15.51 -25.27
C MET A 452 18.94 15.95 -26.74
N HIS A 453 18.93 15.00 -27.68
CA HIS A 453 18.80 15.29 -29.11
C HIS A 453 17.49 16.04 -29.42
N THR A 454 17.49 16.85 -30.49
CA THR A 454 16.35 17.67 -30.90
C THR A 454 15.07 16.88 -31.21
N GLY A 455 15.21 15.66 -31.75
CA GLY A 455 14.07 14.76 -32.02
C GLY A 455 13.33 14.36 -30.74
N PRO A 456 13.97 13.60 -29.82
CA PRO A 456 13.38 13.25 -28.53
C PRO A 456 12.91 14.45 -27.71
N ARG A 457 13.57 15.62 -27.83
CA ARG A 457 13.19 16.84 -27.11
C ARG A 457 11.77 17.31 -27.41
N THR A 458 11.34 17.23 -28.66
CA THR A 458 9.99 17.66 -29.05
C THR A 458 8.91 16.76 -28.42
N SER A 459 9.15 15.45 -28.41
CA SER A 459 8.28 14.48 -27.75
C SER A 459 8.25 14.69 -26.24
N PHE A 460 9.43 14.95 -25.65
CA PHE A 460 9.58 15.26 -24.24
C PHE A 460 8.76 16.48 -23.81
N ASP A 461 8.90 17.62 -24.49
CA ASP A 461 8.20 18.86 -24.12
C ASP A 461 6.67 18.67 -24.16
N LYS A 462 6.17 17.84 -25.08
CA LYS A 462 4.74 17.46 -25.13
C LYS A 462 4.34 16.60 -23.93
N LEU A 463 5.13 15.58 -23.58
CA LEU A 463 4.85 14.72 -22.42
C LEU A 463 4.90 15.49 -21.11
N GLN A 464 5.82 16.45 -20.97
CA GLN A 464 5.91 17.30 -19.79
C GLN A 464 4.66 18.18 -19.63
N LYS A 465 4.12 18.71 -20.73
CA LYS A 465 2.82 19.44 -20.72
C LYS A 465 1.67 18.53 -20.28
N ILE A 466 1.58 17.32 -20.86
CA ILE A 466 0.53 16.35 -20.51
C ILE A 466 0.64 15.93 -19.04
N SER A 467 1.82 15.53 -18.60
CA SER A 467 2.09 15.09 -17.23
C SER A 467 1.79 16.19 -16.20
N ASN A 468 2.19 17.44 -16.48
CA ASN A 468 1.84 18.58 -15.62
C ASN A 468 0.33 18.87 -15.61
N ALA A 469 -0.33 18.81 -16.77
CA ALA A 469 -1.77 19.03 -16.87
C ALA A 469 -2.56 17.97 -16.07
N LEU A 470 -2.17 16.71 -16.17
CA LEU A 470 -2.75 15.60 -15.40
C LEU A 470 -2.50 15.75 -13.89
N ARG A 471 -1.29 16.16 -13.49
CA ARG A 471 -0.94 16.36 -12.07
C ARG A 471 -1.71 17.51 -11.42
N ILE A 472 -1.87 18.63 -12.12
CA ILE A 472 -2.57 19.82 -11.61
C ILE A 472 -4.10 19.66 -11.78
N GLY A 473 -4.55 18.77 -12.67
CA GLY A 473 -5.97 18.60 -13.00
C GLY A 473 -6.53 19.78 -13.80
N SER A 474 -5.70 20.44 -14.62
CA SER A 474 -6.08 21.61 -15.41
C SER A 474 -5.21 21.80 -16.65
N GLY A 475 -5.60 22.70 -17.55
CA GLY A 475 -4.90 22.99 -18.80
C GLY A 475 -5.50 22.26 -20.01
N GLU A 476 -5.04 22.63 -21.20
CA GLU A 476 -5.66 22.19 -22.46
C GLU A 476 -5.67 20.67 -22.63
N GLU A 477 -4.54 20.01 -22.39
CA GLU A 477 -4.41 18.54 -22.50
C GLU A 477 -5.35 17.80 -21.54
N TYR A 478 -5.49 18.31 -20.31
CA TYR A 478 -6.43 17.78 -19.33
C TYR A 478 -7.88 17.99 -19.77
N SER A 479 -8.23 19.20 -20.25
CA SER A 479 -9.58 19.50 -20.74
C SER A 479 -9.98 18.64 -21.94
N GLN A 480 -9.04 18.35 -22.85
CA GLN A 480 -9.28 17.44 -23.98
C GLN A 480 -9.58 16.01 -23.50
N LEU A 481 -8.78 15.49 -22.56
CA LEU A 481 -9.04 14.18 -21.96
C LEU A 481 -10.37 14.16 -21.20
N GLN A 482 -10.65 15.19 -20.40
CA GLN A 482 -11.91 15.31 -19.65
C GLN A 482 -13.11 15.34 -20.59
N ALA A 483 -13.04 16.00 -21.74
CA ALA A 483 -14.12 16.05 -22.73
C ALA A 483 -14.38 14.68 -23.40
N ILE A 484 -13.39 13.79 -23.42
CA ILE A 484 -13.55 12.39 -23.84
C ILE A 484 -14.19 11.60 -22.70
N VAL A 485 -13.58 11.67 -21.51
CA VAL A 485 -13.97 10.87 -20.34
C VAL A 485 -15.38 11.21 -19.84
N SER A 486 -15.80 12.48 -19.91
CA SER A 486 -17.11 12.94 -19.43
C SER A 486 -18.29 12.35 -20.21
N LYS A 487 -18.04 11.70 -21.36
CA LYS A 487 -19.06 11.03 -22.19
C LYS A 487 -19.18 9.54 -21.88
N LEU A 488 -18.27 8.99 -21.08
CA LEU A 488 -18.27 7.58 -20.73
C LEU A 488 -19.28 7.32 -19.61
N ASP A 489 -20.05 6.24 -19.76
CA ASP A 489 -20.91 5.70 -18.71
C ASP A 489 -20.16 4.67 -17.84
N LEU A 490 -20.82 4.14 -16.82
CA LEU A 490 -20.21 3.17 -15.89
C LEU A 490 -19.83 1.85 -16.58
N VAL A 491 -20.46 1.49 -17.71
CA VAL A 491 -20.14 0.26 -18.45
C VAL A 491 -18.85 0.45 -19.24
N ALA A 492 -18.72 1.57 -19.95
CA ALA A 492 -17.48 1.92 -20.64
C ALA A 492 -16.32 2.11 -19.65
N LEU A 493 -16.57 2.75 -18.50
CA LEU A 493 -15.56 2.91 -17.44
C LEU A 493 -15.12 1.57 -16.85
N SER A 494 -16.04 0.62 -16.63
CA SER A 494 -15.69 -0.75 -16.24
C SER A 494 -14.77 -1.40 -17.27
N GLY A 495 -15.08 -1.28 -18.56
CA GLY A 495 -14.23 -1.78 -19.65
C GLY A 495 -12.84 -1.14 -19.69
N ALA A 496 -12.72 0.16 -19.40
CA ALA A 496 -11.43 0.86 -19.37
C ALA A 496 -10.56 0.48 -18.16
N LEU A 497 -11.19 0.28 -17.00
CA LEU A 497 -10.51 0.10 -15.72
C LEU A 497 -10.24 -1.38 -15.38
N PHE A 498 -11.18 -2.27 -15.65
CA PHE A 498 -11.18 -3.64 -15.15
C PHE A 498 -11.13 -4.69 -16.29
N SER A 499 -12.00 -5.70 -16.26
CA SER A 499 -11.97 -6.94 -17.08
C SER A 499 -10.86 -7.91 -16.67
N CYS A 500 -11.22 -9.04 -16.05
CA CYS A 500 -10.25 -10.10 -15.77
C CYS A 500 -9.89 -10.89 -17.05
N ASP A 501 -8.88 -11.78 -17.00
CA ASP A 501 -8.42 -12.55 -18.19
C ASP A 501 -9.56 -13.33 -18.87
N ASP A 502 -10.45 -13.94 -18.10
CA ASP A 502 -11.56 -14.74 -18.62
C ASP A 502 -12.63 -13.86 -19.29
N GLU A 503 -12.98 -12.72 -18.68
CA GLU A 503 -13.91 -11.75 -19.28
C GLU A 503 -13.37 -11.16 -20.58
N GLU A 504 -12.08 -10.84 -20.63
CA GLU A 504 -11.44 -10.30 -21.82
C GLU A 504 -11.45 -11.32 -22.98
N ARG A 505 -11.20 -12.60 -22.67
CA ARG A 505 -11.28 -13.70 -23.64
C ARG A 505 -12.70 -13.90 -24.16
N ASP A 506 -13.70 -13.75 -23.31
CA ASP A 506 -15.12 -13.93 -23.65
C ASP A 506 -15.61 -12.94 -24.72
N LEU A 507 -15.01 -11.75 -24.80
CA LEU A 507 -15.28 -10.80 -25.88
C LEU A 507 -15.00 -11.39 -27.28
N GLY A 508 -14.13 -12.40 -27.37
CA GLY A 508 -13.82 -13.11 -28.60
C GLY A 508 -13.01 -12.27 -29.61
N LYS A 509 -12.25 -11.29 -29.12
CA LYS A 509 -11.43 -10.38 -29.92
C LYS A 509 -9.93 -10.66 -29.82
N GLY A 510 -9.54 -11.77 -29.20
CA GLY A 510 -8.14 -12.19 -29.03
C GLY A 510 -7.40 -11.51 -27.86
N GLY A 511 -8.10 -10.75 -27.01
CA GLY A 511 -7.54 -10.09 -25.83
C GLY A 511 -7.31 -11.07 -24.66
N THR A 512 -6.29 -10.77 -23.85
CA THR A 512 -5.94 -11.48 -22.61
C THR A 512 -5.34 -10.49 -21.62
N ALA A 513 -5.20 -10.87 -20.35
CA ALA A 513 -4.39 -10.11 -19.40
C ALA A 513 -2.94 -10.06 -19.88
N TYR A 514 -2.30 -8.89 -19.69
CA TYR A 514 -0.89 -8.70 -20.07
C TYR A 514 0.03 -9.50 -19.15
N ASP A 515 0.95 -10.27 -19.75
CA ASP A 515 1.95 -11.04 -19.02
C ASP A 515 3.27 -10.26 -18.98
N ILE A 516 3.67 -9.83 -17.79
CA ILE A 516 4.92 -9.09 -17.57
C ILE A 516 6.04 -10.12 -17.41
N PRO A 517 7.07 -10.11 -18.29
CA PRO A 517 8.18 -11.06 -18.20
C PRO A 517 8.84 -11.04 -16.82
N ASN A 518 9.12 -12.21 -16.26
CA ASN A 518 9.69 -12.40 -14.91
C ASN A 518 8.79 -11.90 -13.74
N PHE A 519 7.49 -11.72 -13.99
CA PHE A 519 6.51 -11.39 -12.95
C PHE A 519 5.25 -12.24 -13.08
N GLY A 520 4.60 -12.22 -14.25
CA GLY A 520 3.35 -12.93 -14.52
C GLY A 520 2.23 -12.02 -15.04
N LYS A 521 1.02 -12.59 -15.14
CA LYS A 521 -0.17 -11.86 -15.59
C LYS A 521 -0.67 -10.85 -14.56
N ILE A 522 -1.04 -9.66 -15.03
CA ILE A 522 -1.81 -8.70 -14.24
C ILE A 522 -3.25 -9.20 -14.00
N VAL A 523 -3.87 -8.80 -12.89
CA VAL A 523 -5.18 -9.31 -12.47
C VAL A 523 -6.35 -8.76 -13.31
N TYR A 524 -6.18 -7.57 -13.88
CA TYR A 524 -7.13 -6.94 -14.81
C TYR A 524 -6.41 -6.50 -16.08
N CYS A 525 -7.10 -6.60 -17.21
CA CYS A 525 -6.62 -6.15 -18.51
C CYS A 525 -6.67 -4.62 -18.65
N GLY A 526 -7.60 -3.96 -17.95
CA GLY A 526 -7.73 -2.50 -17.90
C GLY A 526 -6.69 -1.82 -17.02
N LEU A 527 -6.79 -0.49 -16.92
CA LEU A 527 -5.78 0.33 -16.24
C LEU A 527 -5.57 -0.05 -14.77
N GLN A 528 -6.59 -0.57 -14.08
CA GLN A 528 -6.46 -1.00 -12.69
C GLN A 528 -5.35 -2.03 -12.51
N GLY A 529 -5.17 -2.95 -13.46
CA GLY A 529 -4.14 -3.99 -13.38
C GLY A 529 -2.73 -3.41 -13.28
N PHE A 530 -2.45 -2.36 -14.05
CA PHE A 530 -1.19 -1.63 -14.00
C PHE A 530 -1.06 -0.75 -12.75
N ILE A 531 -2.14 -0.03 -12.40
CA ILE A 531 -2.17 0.86 -11.23
C ILE A 531 -1.96 0.10 -9.93
N SER A 532 -2.53 -1.11 -9.80
CA SER A 532 -2.32 -1.96 -8.62
C SER A 532 -0.84 -2.22 -8.37
N LEU A 533 -0.03 -2.43 -9.42
CA LEU A 533 1.43 -2.57 -9.30
C LEU A 533 2.12 -1.22 -9.07
N LEU A 534 1.75 -0.19 -9.84
CA LEU A 534 2.38 1.13 -9.76
C LEU A 534 2.24 1.79 -8.38
N THR A 535 1.13 1.55 -7.67
CA THR A 535 0.95 2.03 -6.28
C THR A 535 1.94 1.44 -5.28
N GLU A 536 2.61 0.34 -5.61
CA GLU A 536 3.68 -0.23 -4.79
C GLU A 536 5.07 0.18 -5.30
N ILE A 537 5.24 0.24 -6.62
CA ILE A 537 6.51 0.51 -7.31
C ILE A 537 6.92 1.98 -7.17
N SER A 538 6.02 2.90 -7.56
CA SER A 538 6.32 4.33 -7.68
C SER A 538 6.66 4.96 -6.31
N PRO A 539 5.88 4.72 -5.23
CA PRO A 539 6.21 5.21 -3.88
C PRO A 539 7.53 4.74 -3.29
N LYS A 540 8.05 3.58 -3.72
CA LYS A 540 9.34 3.02 -3.29
C LYS A 540 10.47 3.34 -4.26
N ASN A 541 10.15 4.02 -5.36
CA ASN A 541 11.04 4.24 -6.48
C ASN A 541 11.73 2.96 -6.98
N ASP A 542 10.97 1.85 -7.03
CA ASP A 542 11.49 0.53 -7.42
C ASP A 542 11.67 0.42 -8.94
N LEU A 543 12.67 1.14 -9.45
CA LEU A 543 13.05 1.10 -10.86
C LEU A 543 13.55 -0.29 -11.28
N GLY A 544 13.86 -1.20 -10.35
CA GLY A 544 14.30 -2.57 -10.62
C GLY A 544 13.16 -3.56 -10.91
N HIS A 545 11.91 -3.16 -10.66
CA HIS A 545 10.74 -4.01 -10.86
C HIS A 545 10.63 -4.53 -12.31
N PRO A 546 10.19 -5.78 -12.55
CA PRO A 546 10.03 -6.34 -13.91
C PRO A 546 9.15 -5.50 -14.84
N LEU A 547 8.12 -4.81 -14.30
CA LEU A 547 7.31 -3.84 -15.04
C LEU A 547 8.16 -2.72 -15.65
N CYS A 548 9.08 -2.14 -14.86
CA CYS A 548 9.99 -1.09 -15.30
C CYS A 548 11.00 -1.61 -16.33
N ASN A 549 11.49 -2.85 -16.15
CA ASN A 549 12.35 -3.51 -17.14
C ASN A 549 11.62 -3.67 -18.48
N ASN A 550 10.40 -4.20 -18.47
CA ASN A 550 9.62 -4.40 -19.69
C ASN A 550 9.34 -3.09 -20.45
N LEU A 551 9.08 -1.99 -19.73
CA LEU A 551 8.91 -0.65 -20.32
C LEU A 551 10.20 -0.08 -20.92
N ARG A 552 11.38 -0.44 -20.39
CA ARG A 552 12.67 -0.07 -20.98
C ARG A 552 13.00 -0.93 -22.19
N ASP A 553 12.68 -2.22 -22.13
CA ASP A 553 12.99 -3.20 -23.16
C ASP A 553 12.16 -3.01 -24.44
N GLY A 554 10.95 -2.44 -24.34
CA GLY A 554 10.13 -2.19 -25.52
C GLY A 554 8.81 -1.47 -25.29
N ASN A 555 7.99 -1.43 -26.33
CA ASN A 555 6.78 -0.60 -26.39
C ASN A 555 5.48 -1.37 -26.11
N TRP A 556 5.57 -2.67 -25.87
CA TRP A 556 4.43 -3.60 -25.89
C TRP A 556 3.33 -3.24 -24.89
N MET A 557 3.69 -2.77 -23.69
CA MET A 557 2.71 -2.40 -22.67
C MET A 557 1.89 -1.15 -23.07
N MET A 558 2.54 -0.18 -23.71
CA MET A 558 1.86 1.02 -24.24
C MET A 558 0.90 0.65 -25.38
N ASP A 559 1.36 -0.20 -26.29
CA ASP A 559 0.55 -0.70 -27.40
C ASP A 559 -0.63 -1.52 -26.90
N TYR A 560 -0.40 -2.42 -25.94
CA TYR A 560 -1.45 -3.22 -25.31
C TYR A 560 -2.56 -2.35 -24.71
N ILE A 561 -2.20 -1.36 -23.87
CA ILE A 561 -3.20 -0.48 -23.25
C ILE A 561 -4.02 0.25 -24.31
N ALA A 562 -3.36 0.83 -25.32
CA ALA A 562 -4.04 1.63 -26.31
C ALA A 562 -4.90 0.78 -27.26
N ASP A 563 -4.38 -0.36 -27.73
CA ASP A 563 -5.06 -1.23 -28.69
C ASP A 563 -6.23 -1.98 -28.04
N ARG A 564 -6.09 -2.42 -26.79
CA ARG A 564 -7.19 -3.06 -26.05
C ARG A 564 -8.46 -2.20 -26.06
N LEU A 565 -8.33 -0.91 -25.81
CA LEU A 565 -9.46 0.01 -25.76
C LEU A 565 -10.21 0.14 -27.10
N THR A 566 -9.58 -0.17 -28.24
CA THR A 566 -10.27 -0.17 -29.55
C THR A 566 -11.35 -1.25 -29.67
N SER A 567 -11.30 -2.27 -28.80
CA SER A 567 -12.30 -3.33 -28.71
C SER A 567 -13.64 -2.85 -28.18
N TYR A 568 -13.72 -1.66 -27.62
CA TYR A 568 -14.96 -1.07 -27.11
C TYR A 568 -15.28 0.18 -27.92
N GLU A 569 -16.49 0.27 -28.47
CA GLU A 569 -16.87 1.39 -29.36
C GLU A 569 -16.74 2.74 -28.65
N ASP A 570 -17.22 2.85 -27.42
CA ASP A 570 -17.20 4.09 -26.63
C ASP A 570 -15.80 4.50 -26.15
N LEU A 571 -14.83 3.55 -26.14
CA LEU A 571 -13.46 3.80 -25.70
C LEU A 571 -12.50 4.11 -26.86
N LYS A 572 -12.96 4.09 -28.11
CA LYS A 572 -12.13 4.46 -29.27
C LYS A 572 -11.53 5.87 -29.18
N PRO A 573 -12.24 6.92 -28.71
CA PRO A 573 -11.63 8.23 -28.52
C PRO A 573 -10.53 8.23 -27.46
N LEU A 574 -10.72 7.50 -26.35
CA LEU A 574 -9.70 7.35 -25.30
C LEU A 574 -8.49 6.56 -25.81
N SER A 575 -8.72 5.50 -26.59
CA SER A 575 -7.66 4.76 -27.29
C SER A 575 -6.84 5.69 -28.19
N ALA A 576 -7.49 6.52 -29.02
CA ALA A 576 -6.82 7.45 -29.90
C ALA A 576 -5.96 8.47 -29.12
N TRP A 577 -6.46 8.96 -27.98
CA TRP A 577 -5.70 9.83 -27.08
C TRP A 577 -4.46 9.11 -26.54
N PHE A 578 -4.61 7.87 -26.03
CA PHE A 578 -3.47 7.07 -25.55
C PHE A 578 -2.45 6.80 -26.66
N LYS A 579 -2.88 6.46 -27.89
CA LYS A 579 -1.96 6.27 -29.03
C LYS A 579 -1.14 7.52 -29.31
N ALA A 580 -1.78 8.68 -29.35
CA ALA A 580 -1.13 9.96 -29.61
C ALA A 580 -0.14 10.37 -28.50
N THR A 581 -0.48 10.08 -27.24
CA THR A 581 0.38 10.36 -26.08
C THR A 581 1.54 9.36 -25.99
N PHE A 582 1.27 8.06 -26.14
CA PHE A 582 2.30 7.03 -26.10
C PHE A 582 3.25 7.10 -27.28
N GLU A 583 2.82 7.59 -28.45
CA GLU A 583 3.76 7.85 -29.55
C GLU A 583 4.86 8.83 -29.13
N SER A 584 4.54 9.86 -28.36
CA SER A 584 5.56 10.74 -27.78
C SER A 584 6.41 10.00 -26.75
N LEU A 585 5.80 9.18 -25.89
CA LEU A 585 6.53 8.40 -24.86
C LEU A 585 7.51 7.38 -25.45
N LYS A 586 7.21 6.77 -26.60
CA LYS A 586 8.10 5.83 -27.29
C LYS A 586 9.36 6.51 -27.84
N ASN A 587 9.33 7.82 -28.00
CA ASN A 587 10.37 8.61 -28.66
C ASN A 587 11.26 9.38 -27.66
N ILE A 588 11.18 9.12 -26.36
CA ILE A 588 12.11 9.64 -25.34
C ILE A 588 13.12 8.57 -24.90
N PRO A 589 14.23 8.95 -24.24
CA PRO A 589 15.19 8.00 -23.68
C PRO A 589 14.55 6.88 -22.85
N ARG A 590 14.99 5.65 -23.08
CA ARG A 590 14.36 4.46 -22.48
C ARG A 590 14.33 4.49 -20.95
N TYR A 591 15.40 5.00 -20.33
CA TYR A 591 15.49 5.11 -18.88
C TYR A 591 14.45 6.06 -18.25
N LEU A 592 13.83 6.95 -19.02
CA LEU A 592 12.77 7.86 -18.57
C LEU A 592 11.36 7.29 -18.73
N ILE A 593 11.18 6.27 -19.58
CA ILE A 593 9.86 5.73 -19.92
C ILE A 593 9.07 5.26 -18.70
N PRO A 594 9.63 4.51 -17.73
CA PRO A 594 8.87 4.06 -16.56
C PRO A 594 8.24 5.21 -15.75
N CYS A 595 8.99 6.29 -15.55
CA CYS A 595 8.54 7.48 -14.81
C CYS A 595 7.39 8.20 -15.52
N TYR A 596 7.53 8.46 -16.83
CA TYR A 596 6.48 9.13 -17.60
C TYR A 596 5.27 8.22 -17.87
N PHE A 597 5.48 6.91 -18.00
CA PHE A 597 4.41 5.93 -18.11
C PHE A 597 3.51 5.98 -16.86
N ASP A 598 4.09 5.93 -15.65
CA ASP A 598 3.33 6.08 -14.41
C ASP A 598 2.58 7.42 -14.35
N ALA A 599 3.26 8.54 -14.58
CA ALA A 599 2.63 9.86 -14.56
C ALA A 599 1.41 9.96 -15.51
N ILE A 600 1.47 9.34 -16.69
CA ILE A 600 0.38 9.34 -17.66
C ILE A 600 -0.71 8.36 -17.24
N VAL A 601 -0.37 7.11 -16.95
CA VAL A 601 -1.35 6.05 -16.65
C VAL A 601 -2.07 6.33 -15.33
N SER A 602 -1.35 6.73 -14.29
CA SER A 602 -1.91 7.15 -13.00
C SER A 602 -2.73 8.44 -13.13
N GLY A 603 -2.26 9.40 -13.94
CA GLY A 603 -3.02 10.62 -14.22
C GLY A 603 -4.35 10.35 -14.93
N VAL A 604 -4.35 9.54 -15.99
CA VAL A 604 -5.57 9.15 -16.71
C VAL A 604 -6.49 8.32 -15.83
N TYR A 605 -5.95 7.38 -15.04
CA TYR A 605 -6.71 6.61 -14.08
C TYR A 605 -7.46 7.52 -13.10
N ASN A 606 -6.79 8.57 -12.57
CA ASN A 606 -7.42 9.56 -11.70
C ASN A 606 -8.57 10.31 -12.39
N VAL A 607 -8.45 10.63 -13.68
CA VAL A 607 -9.54 11.25 -14.44
C VAL A 607 -10.73 10.30 -14.59
N LEU A 608 -10.47 9.00 -14.84
CA LEU A 608 -11.53 7.99 -14.96
C LEU A 608 -12.25 7.74 -13.65
N ILE A 609 -11.54 7.61 -12.51
CA ILE A 609 -12.19 7.41 -11.20
C ILE A 609 -12.99 8.64 -10.78
N ASN A 610 -12.54 9.85 -11.13
CA ASN A 610 -13.30 11.07 -10.88
C ASN A 610 -14.62 11.04 -11.66
N GLN A 611 -14.59 10.60 -12.93
CA GLN A 611 -15.81 10.43 -13.70
C GLN A 611 -16.72 9.34 -13.12
N VAL A 612 -16.16 8.22 -12.62
CA VAL A 612 -16.97 7.22 -11.89
C VAL A 612 -17.69 7.90 -10.73
N ASN A 613 -16.98 8.64 -9.87
CA ASN A 613 -17.57 9.33 -8.73
C ASN A 613 -18.62 10.37 -9.13
N GLU A 614 -18.42 11.11 -10.22
CA GLU A 614 -19.38 12.11 -10.74
C GLU A 614 -20.71 11.48 -11.18
N LEU A 615 -20.69 10.23 -11.63
CA LEU A 615 -21.87 9.47 -12.04
C LEU A 615 -22.60 8.78 -10.88
N MET A 616 -22.01 8.76 -9.68
CA MET A 616 -22.59 8.13 -8.50
C MET A 616 -23.52 9.08 -7.74
N PRO A 617 -24.45 8.55 -6.92
CA PRO A 617 -25.28 9.36 -6.03
C PRO A 617 -24.48 10.16 -4.98
N ASP A 618 -25.10 11.18 -4.39
CA ASP A 618 -24.44 12.14 -3.48
C ASP A 618 -23.69 11.49 -2.31
N PHE A 619 -24.22 10.42 -1.72
CA PHE A 619 -23.58 9.65 -0.65
C PHE A 619 -22.17 9.18 -1.02
N ILE A 620 -21.93 8.84 -2.28
CA ILE A 620 -20.63 8.40 -2.79
C ILE A 620 -19.86 9.60 -3.34
N LYS A 621 -20.50 10.39 -4.20
CA LYS A 621 -19.87 11.51 -4.89
C LYS A 621 -19.24 12.52 -3.92
N ASN A 622 -19.99 12.92 -2.89
CA ASN A 622 -19.55 13.87 -1.89
C ASN A 622 -19.12 13.19 -0.56
N GLY A 623 -19.07 11.86 -0.54
CA GLY A 623 -18.62 11.07 0.61
C GLY A 623 -17.10 10.98 0.71
N HIS A 624 -16.62 10.34 1.78
CA HIS A 624 -15.19 10.08 1.96
C HIS A 624 -14.69 8.93 1.04
N SER A 625 -13.38 8.67 1.05
CA SER A 625 -12.73 7.77 0.08
C SER A 625 -13.15 6.30 0.17
N PHE A 626 -13.71 5.85 1.30
CA PHE A 626 -14.06 4.45 1.51
C PHE A 626 -15.32 4.02 0.73
N PRO A 627 -16.49 4.70 0.83
CA PRO A 627 -17.63 4.40 -0.03
C PRO A 627 -17.31 4.60 -1.51
N GLN A 628 -16.49 5.59 -1.87
CA GLN A 628 -16.00 5.78 -3.25
C GLN A 628 -15.22 4.57 -3.75
N SER A 629 -14.30 4.04 -2.93
CA SER A 629 -13.50 2.87 -3.30
C SER A 629 -14.35 1.61 -3.45
N LEU A 630 -15.33 1.38 -2.55
CA LEU A 630 -16.25 0.25 -2.67
C LEU A 630 -17.19 0.40 -3.88
N ALA A 631 -17.71 1.60 -4.13
CA ALA A 631 -18.53 1.89 -5.30
C ALA A 631 -17.74 1.64 -6.60
N LEU A 632 -16.47 2.06 -6.66
CA LEU A 632 -15.57 1.73 -7.76
C LEU A 632 -15.41 0.22 -7.92
N SER A 633 -15.27 -0.54 -6.84
CA SER A 633 -15.20 -2.01 -6.91
C SER A 633 -16.45 -2.65 -7.50
N THR A 634 -17.64 -2.04 -7.38
CA THR A 634 -18.87 -2.59 -7.97
C THR A 634 -18.78 -2.70 -9.50
N LEU A 635 -17.99 -1.86 -10.16
CA LEU A 635 -17.77 -1.90 -11.61
C LEU A 635 -17.04 -3.18 -12.05
N GLN A 636 -16.30 -3.84 -11.14
CA GLN A 636 -15.59 -5.09 -11.43
C GLN A 636 -16.57 -6.20 -11.84
N PHE A 637 -17.73 -6.24 -11.19
CA PHE A 637 -18.69 -7.33 -11.33
C PHE A 637 -19.78 -7.03 -12.36
N LEU A 638 -19.98 -5.75 -12.67
CA LEU A 638 -21.09 -5.24 -13.45
C LEU A 638 -20.62 -4.84 -14.85
N SER A 639 -20.41 -5.87 -15.67
CA SER A 639 -19.94 -5.77 -17.05
C SER A 639 -20.87 -6.51 -18.01
N VAL A 640 -20.72 -6.24 -19.31
CA VAL A 640 -21.37 -7.02 -20.36
C VAL A 640 -20.55 -8.27 -20.63
N CYS A 641 -21.16 -9.45 -20.50
CA CYS A 641 -20.52 -10.73 -20.80
C CYS A 641 -21.29 -11.46 -21.91
N LYS A 642 -20.60 -11.76 -23.01
CA LYS A 642 -21.19 -12.29 -24.24
C LYS A 642 -21.72 -13.71 -24.04
N SER A 643 -21.03 -14.53 -23.25
CA SER A 643 -21.48 -15.89 -22.93
C SER A 643 -22.55 -15.96 -21.84
N ALA A 644 -22.85 -14.87 -21.14
CA ALA A 644 -23.75 -14.85 -19.98
C ALA A 644 -24.64 -13.61 -19.97
N ASN A 645 -25.59 -13.57 -20.90
CA ASN A 645 -26.55 -12.45 -21.05
C ASN A 645 -27.87 -12.75 -20.31
N LEU A 646 -28.76 -11.76 -20.19
CA LEU A 646 -30.10 -11.98 -19.65
C LEU A 646 -31.05 -12.61 -20.70
N PRO A 647 -32.11 -13.33 -20.28
CA PRO A 647 -33.11 -13.84 -21.21
C PRO A 647 -33.88 -12.72 -21.93
N GLY A 648 -34.47 -13.06 -23.09
CA GLY A 648 -35.11 -12.10 -23.97
C GLY A 648 -36.38 -11.46 -23.39
N PHE A 649 -36.39 -10.14 -23.27
CA PHE A 649 -37.48 -9.38 -22.65
C PHE A 649 -38.72 -9.21 -23.53
N SER A 650 -39.86 -8.94 -22.89
CA SER A 650 -41.12 -8.63 -23.58
C SER A 650 -40.97 -7.43 -24.54
N PRO A 651 -41.42 -7.55 -25.80
CA PRO A 651 -41.53 -6.41 -26.71
C PRO A 651 -42.41 -5.28 -26.17
N ALA A 652 -43.33 -5.60 -25.25
CA ALA A 652 -44.25 -4.65 -24.63
C ALA A 652 -43.75 -4.07 -23.29
N LEU A 653 -42.49 -4.32 -22.90
CA LEU A 653 -41.89 -3.76 -21.68
C LEU A 653 -41.84 -2.22 -21.71
N SER A 654 -42.07 -1.54 -20.59
CA SER A 654 -42.03 -0.06 -20.55
C SER A 654 -40.62 0.47 -20.82
N PRO A 655 -40.45 1.64 -21.50
CA PRO A 655 -39.15 2.28 -21.65
C PRO A 655 -38.48 2.62 -20.29
N PRO A 656 -37.14 2.67 -20.21
CA PRO A 656 -36.18 2.36 -21.27
C PRO A 656 -36.15 0.85 -21.59
N LYS A 657 -35.86 0.54 -22.86
CA LYS A 657 -35.75 -0.85 -23.34
C LYS A 657 -34.35 -1.38 -23.01
N PRO A 658 -34.22 -2.68 -22.69
CA PRO A 658 -32.93 -3.30 -22.45
C PRO A 658 -32.09 -3.31 -23.74
N PRO A 659 -30.77 -3.12 -23.65
CA PRO A 659 -29.88 -3.29 -24.79
C PRO A 659 -29.83 -4.76 -25.23
N LYS A 660 -29.30 -5.02 -26.42
CA LYS A 660 -29.13 -6.40 -26.95
C LYS A 660 -28.24 -7.26 -26.04
N GLN A 661 -27.24 -6.65 -25.43
CA GLN A 661 -26.34 -7.26 -24.47
C GLN A 661 -26.47 -6.46 -23.18
N CYS A 662 -27.07 -7.08 -22.16
CA CYS A 662 -27.27 -6.45 -20.88
C CYS A 662 -26.02 -6.54 -20.02
N VAL A 663 -25.87 -5.58 -19.12
CA VAL A 663 -25.00 -5.73 -17.97
C VAL A 663 -25.53 -6.88 -17.13
N THR A 664 -24.66 -7.82 -16.80
CA THR A 664 -24.96 -8.91 -15.86
C THR A 664 -23.99 -8.87 -14.70
N LEU A 665 -24.42 -9.38 -13.55
CA LEU A 665 -23.62 -9.40 -12.33
C LEU A 665 -22.83 -10.71 -12.26
N SER A 666 -21.51 -10.60 -12.23
CA SER A 666 -20.58 -11.67 -11.85
C SER A 666 -20.61 -11.85 -10.33
N ALA A 667 -20.72 -13.09 -9.83
CA ALA A 667 -20.64 -13.32 -8.39
C ALA A 667 -19.27 -12.89 -7.84
N GLY A 668 -18.17 -13.24 -8.50
CA GLY A 668 -16.83 -12.87 -8.05
C GLY A 668 -15.77 -13.21 -9.09
N LEU A 669 -14.64 -12.53 -9.00
CA LEU A 669 -13.54 -12.69 -9.95
C LEU A 669 -12.34 -13.43 -9.33
N PRO A 670 -11.65 -14.29 -10.11
CA PRO A 670 -11.92 -14.62 -11.51
C PRO A 670 -12.92 -15.78 -11.73
N HIS A 671 -13.21 -16.58 -10.69
CA HIS A 671 -13.83 -17.90 -10.87
C HIS A 671 -15.29 -17.89 -11.40
N PHE A 672 -16.04 -16.83 -11.12
CA PHE A 672 -17.46 -16.70 -11.50
C PHE A 672 -17.69 -15.56 -12.48
N SER A 673 -16.82 -15.47 -13.49
CA SER A 673 -16.75 -14.33 -14.40
C SER A 673 -17.51 -14.53 -15.72
N THR A 674 -17.60 -15.75 -16.25
CA THR A 674 -18.10 -16.02 -17.60
C THR A 674 -18.98 -17.27 -17.71
N GLY A 675 -19.68 -17.40 -18.83
CA GLY A 675 -20.53 -18.55 -19.14
C GLY A 675 -21.60 -18.83 -18.09
N TYR A 676 -21.93 -20.12 -17.90
CA TYR A 676 -22.95 -20.55 -16.94
C TYR A 676 -22.57 -20.24 -15.48
N MET A 677 -21.28 -19.99 -15.19
CA MET A 677 -20.77 -19.70 -13.84
C MET A 677 -20.89 -18.24 -13.45
N ARG A 678 -21.31 -17.33 -14.33
CA ARG A 678 -21.34 -15.90 -14.02
C ARG A 678 -22.47 -15.48 -13.11
N CYS A 679 -23.70 -15.80 -13.52
CA CYS A 679 -24.92 -15.24 -12.93
C CYS A 679 -25.57 -16.22 -11.95
N TRP A 680 -25.46 -15.92 -10.66
CA TRP A 680 -26.08 -16.67 -9.58
C TRP A 680 -27.21 -15.85 -8.94
N GLY A 681 -28.43 -16.38 -8.91
CA GLY A 681 -29.62 -15.67 -8.41
C GLY A 681 -29.45 -15.25 -6.95
N ARG A 682 -28.91 -16.13 -6.11
CA ARG A 682 -28.60 -15.81 -4.72
C ARG A 682 -27.63 -14.63 -4.59
N ASP A 683 -26.43 -14.76 -5.14
CA ASP A 683 -25.37 -13.74 -5.07
C ASP A 683 -25.86 -12.40 -5.64
N THR A 684 -26.56 -12.48 -6.78
CA THR A 684 -27.14 -11.31 -7.45
C THR A 684 -28.08 -10.56 -6.52
N PHE A 685 -29.06 -11.23 -5.91
CA PHE A 685 -30.07 -10.55 -5.08
C PHE A 685 -29.63 -10.27 -3.65
N ILE A 686 -28.48 -10.81 -3.21
CA ILE A 686 -27.81 -10.31 -2.00
C ILE A 686 -27.02 -9.03 -2.33
N ALA A 687 -26.34 -8.99 -3.48
CA ALA A 687 -25.46 -7.88 -3.85
C ALA A 687 -26.17 -6.68 -4.48
N LEU A 688 -27.40 -6.86 -5.01
CA LEU A 688 -28.02 -5.89 -5.92
C LEU A 688 -28.21 -4.50 -5.29
N ARG A 689 -28.60 -4.44 -4.02
CA ARG A 689 -28.83 -3.15 -3.35
C ARG A 689 -27.54 -2.35 -3.22
N GLY A 690 -26.50 -2.93 -2.61
CA GLY A 690 -25.20 -2.27 -2.50
C GLY A 690 -24.57 -1.97 -3.87
N SER A 691 -24.58 -2.92 -4.80
CA SER A 691 -23.88 -2.79 -6.08
C SER A 691 -24.59 -1.91 -7.11
N MET A 692 -25.93 -1.80 -7.06
CA MET A 692 -26.71 -1.07 -8.08
C MET A 692 -27.64 0.00 -7.52
N PHE A 693 -28.27 -0.18 -6.35
CA PHE A 693 -29.24 0.82 -5.86
C PHE A 693 -28.49 2.00 -5.25
N LEU A 694 -27.54 1.72 -4.35
CA LEU A 694 -26.71 2.75 -3.71
C LEU A 694 -25.75 3.43 -4.68
N THR A 695 -25.51 2.84 -5.85
CA THR A 695 -24.71 3.41 -6.96
C THR A 695 -25.56 4.02 -8.08
N GLY A 696 -26.89 4.08 -7.93
CA GLY A 696 -27.80 4.75 -8.87
C GLY A 696 -28.09 3.99 -10.18
N ARG A 697 -27.67 2.74 -10.33
CA ARG A 697 -27.82 1.89 -11.53
C ARG A 697 -29.18 1.21 -11.64
N TYR A 698 -30.26 1.94 -11.39
CA TYR A 698 -31.62 1.39 -11.29
C TYR A 698 -32.16 0.74 -12.57
N ASN A 699 -31.77 1.22 -13.76
CA ASN A 699 -32.24 0.63 -15.02
C ASN A 699 -31.70 -0.78 -15.24
N GLU A 700 -30.42 -0.99 -14.95
CA GLU A 700 -29.78 -2.30 -15.08
C GLU A 700 -30.31 -3.27 -14.03
N ALA A 701 -30.47 -2.80 -12.79
CA ALA A 701 -31.12 -3.56 -11.72
C ALA A 701 -32.52 -4.04 -12.12
N ARG A 702 -33.34 -3.16 -12.71
CA ARG A 702 -34.66 -3.52 -13.23
C ARG A 702 -34.58 -4.64 -14.26
N PHE A 703 -33.64 -4.57 -15.20
CA PHE A 703 -33.48 -5.61 -16.20
C PHE A 703 -33.04 -6.94 -15.59
N ILE A 704 -32.16 -6.93 -14.60
CA ILE A 704 -31.75 -8.15 -13.87
C ILE A 704 -32.94 -8.76 -13.13
N ILE A 705 -33.69 -7.96 -12.36
CA ILE A 705 -34.88 -8.41 -11.62
C ILE A 705 -35.88 -9.08 -12.56
N LEU A 706 -36.21 -8.40 -13.67
CA LEU A 706 -37.15 -8.92 -14.66
C LEU A 706 -36.57 -10.15 -15.37
N GLY A 707 -35.29 -10.14 -15.74
CA GLY A 707 -34.58 -11.22 -16.42
C GLY A 707 -34.62 -12.55 -15.64
N PHE A 708 -34.36 -12.51 -14.34
CA PHE A 708 -34.54 -13.68 -13.48
C PHE A 708 -36.02 -14.06 -13.32
N GLY A 709 -36.91 -13.08 -13.20
CA GLY A 709 -38.36 -13.31 -13.11
C GLY A 709 -38.92 -14.06 -14.33
N GLN A 710 -38.35 -13.88 -15.52
CA GLN A 710 -38.73 -14.62 -16.74
C GLN A 710 -38.55 -16.13 -16.59
N THR A 711 -37.59 -16.54 -15.76
CA THR A 711 -37.24 -17.94 -15.53
C THR A 711 -37.99 -18.57 -14.35
N LEU A 712 -38.86 -17.84 -13.64
CA LEU A 712 -39.58 -18.40 -12.50
C LEU A 712 -40.28 -19.72 -12.88
N ARG A 713 -40.05 -20.76 -12.07
CA ARG A 713 -40.62 -22.09 -12.23
C ARG A 713 -40.69 -22.77 -10.86
N HIS A 714 -41.69 -23.62 -10.62
CA HIS A 714 -41.92 -24.25 -9.32
C HIS A 714 -42.15 -23.23 -8.19
N GLY A 715 -42.56 -22.00 -8.54
CA GLY A 715 -42.59 -20.86 -7.63
C GLY A 715 -41.21 -20.40 -7.15
N LEU A 716 -40.11 -20.81 -7.79
CA LEU A 716 -38.73 -20.52 -7.41
C LEU A 716 -38.01 -19.68 -8.49
N ILE A 717 -37.00 -18.94 -8.04
CA ILE A 717 -35.98 -18.31 -8.90
C ILE A 717 -34.77 -19.26 -8.93
N PRO A 718 -34.12 -19.47 -10.09
CA PRO A 718 -33.00 -20.40 -10.18
C PRO A 718 -31.76 -19.87 -9.48
N ASN A 719 -30.91 -20.78 -9.00
CA ASN A 719 -29.60 -20.40 -8.49
C ASN A 719 -28.69 -20.06 -9.67
N LEU A 720 -28.51 -21.00 -10.59
CA LEU A 720 -27.72 -20.80 -11.80
C LEU A 720 -28.66 -20.38 -12.93
N LEU A 721 -28.41 -19.21 -13.53
CA LEU A 721 -29.29 -18.65 -14.57
C LEU A 721 -29.03 -19.23 -15.97
N ASP A 722 -27.75 -19.38 -16.36
CA ASP A 722 -27.32 -19.77 -17.72
C ASP A 722 -28.09 -19.05 -18.84
N SER A 723 -28.17 -17.73 -18.79
CA SER A 723 -28.95 -16.90 -19.73
C SER A 723 -30.43 -17.29 -19.91
N GLY A 724 -30.99 -18.09 -19.00
CA GLY A 724 -32.34 -18.66 -19.08
C GLY A 724 -32.44 -19.93 -19.93
N SER A 725 -31.38 -20.40 -20.59
CA SER A 725 -31.44 -21.62 -21.41
C SER A 725 -31.53 -22.91 -20.58
N LYS A 726 -30.68 -23.04 -19.56
CA LYS A 726 -30.66 -24.20 -18.67
C LYS A 726 -30.57 -23.79 -17.19
N PRO A 727 -31.52 -22.98 -16.70
CA PRO A 727 -31.49 -22.56 -15.31
C PRO A 727 -31.71 -23.75 -14.37
N ARG A 728 -31.00 -23.76 -13.24
CA ARG A 728 -31.11 -24.82 -12.22
C ARG A 728 -31.82 -24.30 -10.97
N PHE A 729 -32.86 -25.01 -10.55
CA PHE A 729 -33.74 -24.64 -9.42
C PHE A 729 -33.41 -25.46 -8.16
N ASN A 730 -32.13 -25.61 -7.81
CA ASN A 730 -31.71 -26.36 -6.63
C ASN A 730 -31.71 -25.53 -5.34
N CYS A 731 -31.96 -24.23 -5.42
CA CYS A 731 -31.98 -23.32 -4.28
C CYS A 731 -33.40 -22.95 -3.86
N ARG A 732 -33.59 -22.75 -2.55
CA ARG A 732 -34.84 -22.30 -1.94
C ARG A 732 -34.77 -20.85 -1.46
N ASP A 733 -33.59 -20.27 -1.44
CA ASP A 733 -33.32 -18.94 -0.89
C ASP A 733 -33.40 -17.82 -1.93
N ALA A 734 -32.98 -18.07 -3.18
CA ALA A 734 -32.96 -17.06 -4.23
C ALA A 734 -34.32 -16.38 -4.48
N ILE A 735 -35.44 -17.10 -4.35
CA ILE A 735 -36.79 -16.53 -4.51
C ILE A 735 -37.11 -15.46 -3.46
N TRP A 736 -36.71 -15.71 -2.21
CA TRP A 736 -36.97 -14.79 -1.11
C TRP A 736 -36.07 -13.56 -1.21
N TRP A 737 -34.82 -13.74 -1.60
CA TRP A 737 -33.92 -12.64 -1.93
C TRP A 737 -34.41 -11.81 -3.11
N TRP A 738 -34.91 -12.44 -4.18
CA TRP A 738 -35.47 -11.75 -5.34
C TRP A 738 -36.67 -10.87 -4.96
N MET A 739 -37.65 -11.40 -4.23
CA MET A 739 -38.80 -10.62 -3.76
C MET A 739 -38.40 -9.52 -2.77
N TYR A 740 -37.44 -9.78 -1.89
CA TYR A 740 -36.92 -8.76 -0.98
C TYR A 740 -36.17 -7.64 -1.72
N CYS A 741 -35.40 -8.00 -2.75
CA CYS A 741 -34.79 -7.03 -3.67
C CYS A 741 -35.83 -6.17 -4.39
N ILE A 742 -36.96 -6.74 -4.81
CA ILE A 742 -38.06 -5.97 -5.42
C ILE A 742 -38.64 -4.98 -4.40
N LYS A 743 -38.88 -5.40 -3.16
CA LYS A 743 -39.28 -4.49 -2.07
C LYS A 743 -38.29 -3.33 -1.96
N GLN A 744 -36.99 -3.64 -1.86
CA GLN A 744 -35.95 -2.62 -1.75
C GLN A 744 -35.87 -1.73 -3.00
N TYR A 745 -36.05 -2.27 -4.20
CA TYR A 745 -36.10 -1.48 -5.43
C TYR A 745 -37.27 -0.50 -5.42
N VAL A 746 -38.45 -0.95 -4.98
CA VAL A 746 -39.64 -0.08 -4.87
C VAL A 746 -39.44 1.05 -3.85
N GLU A 747 -38.66 0.80 -2.80
CA GLU A 747 -38.32 1.77 -1.76
C GLU A 747 -37.20 2.74 -2.17
N ASP A 748 -36.13 2.24 -2.80
CA ASP A 748 -34.90 3.00 -3.08
C ASP A 748 -34.91 3.66 -4.48
N ALA A 749 -35.59 3.10 -5.47
CA ALA A 749 -35.55 3.60 -6.85
C ALA A 749 -36.52 4.77 -7.09
N PRO A 750 -36.15 5.78 -7.90
CA PRO A 750 -37.07 6.81 -8.35
C PRO A 750 -38.26 6.19 -9.09
N LYS A 751 -39.49 6.45 -8.59
CA LYS A 751 -40.72 5.82 -9.10
C LYS A 751 -40.67 4.28 -9.09
N GLY A 752 -39.97 3.68 -8.12
CA GLY A 752 -39.72 2.25 -8.07
C GLY A 752 -40.99 1.38 -8.13
N ALA A 753 -42.14 1.84 -7.62
CA ALA A 753 -43.41 1.13 -7.68
C ALA A 753 -43.90 0.81 -9.12
N GLU A 754 -43.42 1.52 -10.15
CA GLU A 754 -43.77 1.25 -11.54
C GLU A 754 -43.27 -0.12 -12.02
N ILE A 755 -42.17 -0.64 -11.46
CA ILE A 755 -41.62 -1.96 -11.83
C ILE A 755 -42.63 -3.10 -11.62
N LEU A 756 -43.54 -2.95 -10.64
CA LEU A 756 -44.55 -3.96 -10.32
C LEU A 756 -45.47 -4.22 -11.51
N LYS A 757 -45.68 -3.21 -12.38
CA LYS A 757 -46.52 -3.28 -13.58
C LYS A 757 -45.73 -3.60 -14.85
N ASP A 758 -44.43 -3.85 -14.75
CA ASP A 758 -43.66 -4.29 -15.90
C ASP A 758 -44.01 -5.70 -16.31
N LYS A 759 -43.98 -5.92 -17.63
CA LYS A 759 -44.24 -7.22 -18.24
C LYS A 759 -43.01 -8.10 -18.15
N VAL A 760 -43.12 -9.16 -17.38
CA VAL A 760 -42.20 -10.28 -17.33
C VAL A 760 -42.61 -11.29 -18.41
N SER A 761 -41.74 -11.51 -19.39
CA SER A 761 -41.96 -12.51 -20.43
C SER A 761 -41.64 -13.91 -19.87
N ARG A 762 -42.65 -14.62 -19.38
CA ARG A 762 -42.50 -15.95 -18.77
C ARG A 762 -42.00 -16.96 -19.79
N MET A 763 -40.76 -17.42 -19.59
CA MET A 763 -40.19 -18.55 -20.35
C MET A 763 -40.89 -19.86 -19.98
N PHE A 764 -41.23 -20.01 -18.70
CA PHE A 764 -41.89 -21.18 -18.13
C PHE A 764 -43.18 -20.75 -17.42
N PRO A 765 -44.30 -20.60 -18.15
CA PRO A 765 -45.58 -20.16 -17.57
C PRO A 765 -46.22 -21.20 -16.64
N TYR A 766 -45.82 -22.47 -16.73
CA TYR A 766 -46.19 -23.55 -15.82
C TYR A 766 -45.02 -24.52 -15.67
N ASP A 767 -45.04 -25.35 -14.63
CA ASP A 767 -43.88 -26.15 -14.21
C ASP A 767 -43.33 -27.08 -15.30
N ASP A 768 -44.22 -27.76 -16.02
CA ASP A 768 -43.86 -28.68 -17.11
C ASP A 768 -43.67 -27.97 -18.47
N ALA A 769 -43.74 -26.64 -18.52
CA ALA A 769 -43.58 -25.90 -19.77
C ALA A 769 -42.16 -26.00 -20.32
N ASP A 770 -42.06 -26.15 -21.65
CA ASP A 770 -40.84 -25.86 -22.38
C ASP A 770 -40.59 -24.34 -22.46
N ALA A 771 -39.37 -23.95 -22.86
CA ALA A 771 -39.00 -22.54 -22.96
C ALA A 771 -39.77 -21.85 -24.08
N HIS A 772 -40.47 -20.77 -23.74
CA HIS A 772 -41.23 -19.97 -24.69
C HIS A 772 -40.44 -18.75 -25.20
N ALA A 773 -40.78 -18.31 -26.42
CA ALA A 773 -40.20 -17.13 -27.02
C ALA A 773 -40.60 -15.83 -26.29
N PRO A 774 -39.75 -14.78 -26.32
CA PRO A 774 -40.07 -13.50 -25.70
C PRO A 774 -41.41 -12.91 -26.13
N GLY A 775 -42.25 -12.54 -25.17
CA GLY A 775 -43.58 -11.97 -25.39
C GLY A 775 -44.70 -12.97 -25.70
N ALA A 776 -44.40 -14.28 -25.76
CA ALA A 776 -45.44 -15.30 -25.95
C ALA A 776 -46.38 -15.41 -24.73
N PHE A 777 -45.82 -15.24 -23.52
CA PHE A 777 -46.55 -15.23 -22.26
C PHE A 777 -46.05 -14.07 -21.40
N ASP A 778 -46.77 -12.95 -21.42
CA ASP A 778 -46.48 -11.80 -20.57
C ASP A 778 -47.32 -11.84 -19.30
N GLN A 779 -46.67 -11.62 -18.16
CA GLN A 779 -47.29 -11.51 -16.84
C GLN A 779 -46.74 -10.27 -16.14
N LEU A 780 -47.56 -9.55 -15.36
CA LEU A 780 -47.06 -8.40 -14.61
C LEU A 780 -46.14 -8.88 -13.49
N LEU A 781 -45.13 -8.10 -13.12
CA LEU A 781 -44.18 -8.51 -12.08
C LEU A 781 -44.89 -8.86 -10.75
N PHE A 782 -45.90 -8.09 -10.34
CA PHE A 782 -46.65 -8.42 -9.12
C PHE A 782 -47.45 -9.72 -9.23
N ASP A 783 -47.90 -10.10 -10.42
CA ASP A 783 -48.57 -11.38 -10.65
C ASP A 783 -47.57 -12.54 -10.52
N VAL A 784 -46.33 -12.36 -11.01
CA VAL A 784 -45.23 -13.33 -10.85
C VAL A 784 -44.87 -13.51 -9.37
N MET A 785 -44.82 -12.41 -8.61
CA MET A 785 -44.60 -12.45 -7.16
C MET A 785 -45.74 -13.17 -6.44
N GLN A 786 -46.99 -12.89 -6.82
CA GLN A 786 -48.15 -13.56 -6.25
C GLN A 786 -48.14 -15.06 -6.53
N GLU A 787 -47.81 -15.47 -7.76
CA GLU A 787 -47.65 -16.88 -8.14
C GLU A 787 -46.64 -17.58 -7.23
N ALA A 788 -45.47 -16.99 -7.01
CA ALA A 788 -44.44 -17.57 -6.14
C ALA A 788 -44.96 -17.81 -4.70
N LEU A 789 -45.62 -16.82 -4.11
CA LEU A 789 -46.21 -16.94 -2.77
C LEU A 789 -47.34 -17.99 -2.73
N GLN A 790 -48.17 -18.01 -3.76
CA GLN A 790 -49.28 -18.92 -3.90
C GLN A 790 -48.82 -20.38 -4.02
N VAL A 791 -47.75 -20.65 -4.79
CA VAL A 791 -47.15 -21.99 -4.92
C VAL A 791 -46.57 -22.46 -3.58
N HIS A 792 -45.82 -21.60 -2.89
CA HIS A 792 -45.28 -21.94 -1.57
C HIS A 792 -46.39 -22.23 -0.55
N PHE A 793 -47.46 -21.44 -0.56
CA PHE A 793 -48.60 -21.63 0.34
C PHE A 793 -49.40 -22.89 0.04
N GLN A 794 -49.56 -23.25 -1.24
CA GLN A 794 -50.18 -24.50 -1.66
C GLN A 794 -49.37 -25.72 -1.18
N GLY A 795 -48.05 -25.60 -1.19
CA GLY A 795 -47.10 -26.67 -0.93
C GLY A 795 -46.63 -27.27 -2.25
N LEU A 796 -45.32 -27.30 -2.43
CA LEU A 796 -44.63 -27.74 -3.64
C LEU A 796 -43.91 -29.06 -3.35
N GLN A 797 -44.09 -30.04 -4.24
CA GLN A 797 -43.28 -31.25 -4.31
C GLN A 797 -42.89 -31.47 -5.76
N TYR A 798 -41.59 -31.47 -6.05
CA TYR A 798 -41.09 -31.67 -7.40
C TYR A 798 -39.75 -32.40 -7.37
N ARG A 799 -39.40 -33.00 -8.52
CA ARG A 799 -38.07 -33.53 -8.79
C ARG A 799 -37.37 -32.60 -9.76
N GLU A 800 -36.11 -32.26 -9.50
CA GLU A 800 -35.32 -31.42 -10.42
C GLU A 800 -35.39 -31.97 -11.85
N ARG A 801 -35.71 -31.10 -12.80
CA ARG A 801 -35.75 -31.46 -14.23
C ARG A 801 -34.35 -31.90 -14.65
N ASN A 802 -34.26 -32.98 -15.42
CA ASN A 802 -32.98 -33.58 -15.83
C ASN A 802 -32.14 -34.16 -14.67
N ALA A 803 -32.77 -34.51 -13.54
CA ALA A 803 -32.10 -35.15 -12.39
C ALA A 803 -31.22 -36.33 -12.80
N GLY A 804 -29.98 -36.32 -12.27
CA GLY A 804 -28.92 -37.28 -12.59
C GLY A 804 -27.60 -36.58 -12.87
N TYR A 805 -26.65 -37.34 -13.41
CA TYR A 805 -25.28 -36.88 -13.69
C TYR A 805 -25.19 -35.70 -14.68
N GLU A 806 -26.23 -35.43 -15.46
CA GLU A 806 -26.28 -34.32 -16.41
C GLU A 806 -26.29 -32.95 -15.73
N ILE A 807 -26.89 -32.84 -14.54
CA ILE A 807 -27.03 -31.57 -13.81
C ILE A 807 -26.24 -31.52 -12.49
N ASP A 808 -25.87 -32.69 -11.94
CA ASP A 808 -25.06 -32.78 -10.73
C ASP A 808 -24.24 -34.07 -10.69
N ALA A 809 -22.91 -33.95 -10.61
CA ALA A 809 -22.00 -35.08 -10.67
C ALA A 809 -21.89 -35.86 -9.34
N HIS A 810 -22.46 -35.34 -8.25
CA HIS A 810 -22.18 -35.82 -6.89
C HIS A 810 -23.45 -36.12 -6.10
N MET A 811 -24.50 -35.32 -6.27
CA MET A 811 -25.78 -35.49 -5.57
C MET A 811 -26.36 -36.90 -5.73
N VAL A 812 -26.86 -37.47 -4.63
CA VAL A 812 -27.57 -38.76 -4.65
C VAL A 812 -29.00 -38.58 -5.17
N ASP A 813 -29.62 -39.68 -5.60
CA ASP A 813 -30.95 -39.67 -6.23
C ASP A 813 -32.03 -38.95 -5.40
N GLN A 814 -31.98 -39.11 -4.08
CA GLN A 814 -32.92 -38.46 -3.15
C GLN A 814 -32.74 -36.94 -3.08
N GLY A 815 -31.54 -36.43 -3.34
CA GLY A 815 -31.21 -35.01 -3.25
C GLY A 815 -31.94 -34.15 -4.28
N PHE A 816 -32.33 -34.74 -5.42
CA PHE A 816 -33.08 -34.09 -6.49
C PHE A 816 -34.58 -33.92 -6.16
N ASN A 817 -35.09 -34.59 -5.13
CA ASN A 817 -36.50 -34.52 -4.74
C ASN A 817 -36.68 -33.42 -3.70
N ASN A 818 -37.42 -32.37 -4.07
CA ASN A 818 -37.59 -31.19 -3.25
C ASN A 818 -39.04 -31.09 -2.74
N GLN A 819 -39.17 -30.80 -1.45
CA GLN A 819 -40.43 -30.45 -0.82
C GLN A 819 -40.28 -29.08 -0.17
N ILE A 820 -41.20 -28.17 -0.46
CA ILE A 820 -41.23 -26.81 0.08
C ILE A 820 -42.67 -26.49 0.45
N GLY A 821 -42.87 -25.81 1.58
CA GLY A 821 -44.21 -25.40 1.98
C GLY A 821 -44.20 -24.43 3.15
N VAL A 822 -45.40 -24.22 3.70
CA VAL A 822 -45.63 -23.31 4.83
C VAL A 822 -46.21 -24.11 5.98
N HIS A 823 -45.59 -24.00 7.15
CA HIS A 823 -46.06 -24.69 8.34
C HIS A 823 -47.39 -24.05 8.81
N PRO A 824 -48.48 -24.82 8.97
CA PRO A 824 -49.82 -24.26 9.21
C PRO A 824 -49.94 -23.51 10.55
N GLU A 825 -49.20 -23.94 11.58
CA GLU A 825 -49.24 -23.29 12.90
C GLU A 825 -48.35 -22.04 12.97
N THR A 826 -47.08 -22.15 12.59
CA THR A 826 -46.09 -21.08 12.74
C THR A 826 -46.11 -20.08 11.58
N GLY A 827 -46.57 -20.49 10.40
CA GLY A 827 -46.47 -19.70 9.17
C GLY A 827 -45.08 -19.71 8.52
N PHE A 828 -44.10 -20.43 9.08
CA PHE A 828 -42.74 -20.47 8.55
C PHE A 828 -42.68 -21.22 7.22
N VAL A 829 -41.93 -20.69 6.26
CA VAL A 829 -41.49 -21.46 5.11
C VAL A 829 -40.53 -22.55 5.56
N PHE A 830 -40.77 -23.78 5.10
CA PHE A 830 -39.87 -24.91 5.31
C PHE A 830 -39.56 -25.59 3.98
N GLY A 831 -38.44 -26.32 3.91
CA GLY A 831 -38.21 -27.21 2.78
C GLY A 831 -36.84 -27.86 2.75
N GLY A 832 -36.58 -28.59 1.68
CA GLY A 832 -35.35 -29.36 1.49
C GLY A 832 -35.40 -30.73 2.18
N ASN A 833 -34.25 -31.40 2.22
CA ASN A 833 -34.04 -32.67 2.91
C ASN A 833 -32.54 -32.84 3.25
N ASN A 834 -32.19 -33.91 3.97
CA ASN A 834 -30.81 -34.17 4.42
C ASN A 834 -29.78 -34.44 3.30
N PHE A 835 -30.23 -34.60 2.04
CA PHE A 835 -29.42 -34.85 0.86
C PHE A 835 -29.39 -33.65 -0.11
N ASN A 836 -29.95 -32.50 0.29
CA ASN A 836 -30.07 -31.31 -0.55
C ASN A 836 -29.33 -30.10 0.06
N CYS A 837 -28.93 -29.16 -0.81
CA CYS A 837 -28.18 -27.95 -0.50
C CYS A 837 -28.95 -26.66 -0.87
N GLY A 838 -30.19 -26.52 -0.39
CA GLY A 838 -31.11 -25.47 -0.84
C GLY A 838 -30.86 -24.05 -0.30
N THR A 839 -29.79 -23.80 0.45
CA THR A 839 -29.44 -22.47 1.02
C THR A 839 -28.02 -22.09 0.65
N TRP A 840 -27.60 -20.85 0.86
CA TRP A 840 -26.23 -20.39 0.55
C TRP A 840 -25.09 -21.21 1.11
N MET A 841 -25.32 -21.94 2.22
CA MET A 841 -24.38 -22.93 2.71
C MET A 841 -24.53 -24.25 1.93
N ASP A 842 -24.12 -24.28 0.65
CA ASP A 842 -24.54 -25.29 -0.33
C ASP A 842 -23.48 -26.34 -0.72
N LYS A 843 -22.40 -26.48 0.03
CA LYS A 843 -21.34 -27.46 -0.31
C LYS A 843 -21.87 -28.91 -0.33
N MET A 844 -21.94 -29.49 -1.53
CA MET A 844 -22.17 -30.92 -1.76
C MET A 844 -20.84 -31.68 -1.68
N GLY A 845 -20.72 -32.66 -0.78
CA GLY A 845 -19.52 -33.48 -0.67
C GLY A 845 -19.23 -34.26 -1.95
N SER A 846 -17.95 -34.39 -2.32
CA SER A 846 -17.53 -34.99 -3.60
C SER A 846 -16.40 -36.01 -3.48
N SER A 847 -15.81 -36.22 -2.30
CA SER A 847 -14.73 -37.17 -2.09
C SER A 847 -15.28 -38.58 -1.86
N GLN A 848 -15.01 -39.46 -2.84
CA GLN A 848 -15.29 -40.89 -2.69
C GLN A 848 -14.35 -41.53 -1.67
N LYS A 849 -13.09 -41.09 -1.62
CA LYS A 849 -12.04 -41.58 -0.73
C LYS A 849 -12.36 -41.32 0.74
N ALA A 850 -12.86 -40.14 1.07
CA ALA A 850 -13.29 -39.79 2.42
C ALA A 850 -14.73 -40.26 2.75
N GLY A 851 -15.45 -40.83 1.77
CA GLY A 851 -16.82 -41.31 1.97
C GLY A 851 -17.87 -40.21 2.15
N ASN A 852 -17.60 -38.97 1.71
CA ASN A 852 -18.53 -37.83 1.79
C ASN A 852 -19.25 -37.52 0.47
N LYS A 853 -18.92 -38.21 -0.63
CA LYS A 853 -19.56 -37.99 -1.95
C LYS A 853 -21.09 -38.09 -1.87
N GLY A 854 -21.78 -37.05 -2.33
CA GLY A 854 -23.24 -36.95 -2.35
C GLY A 854 -23.88 -36.66 -1.00
N ARG A 855 -23.07 -36.36 0.02
CA ARG A 855 -23.55 -35.90 1.34
C ARG A 855 -23.30 -34.40 1.47
N PRO A 856 -24.36 -33.57 1.58
CA PRO A 856 -24.22 -32.17 1.93
C PRO A 856 -23.43 -31.99 3.23
N SER A 857 -22.52 -31.02 3.26
CA SER A 857 -21.80 -30.68 4.48
C SER A 857 -22.68 -29.92 5.49
N THR A 858 -23.62 -29.14 4.97
CA THR A 858 -24.50 -28.24 5.71
C THR A 858 -25.93 -28.29 5.17
N PRO A 859 -26.62 -29.44 5.25
CA PRO A 859 -28.04 -29.48 4.90
C PRO A 859 -28.80 -28.61 5.91
N ARG A 860 -29.44 -27.56 5.42
CA ARG A 860 -30.25 -26.61 6.21
C ARG A 860 -31.72 -26.74 5.84
N ASP A 861 -32.21 -27.96 5.92
CA ASP A 861 -33.61 -28.31 5.69
C ASP A 861 -34.51 -27.86 6.85
N GLY A 862 -35.82 -27.95 6.66
CA GLY A 862 -36.77 -27.32 7.57
C GLY A 862 -36.83 -25.80 7.36
N SER A 863 -37.01 -25.04 8.44
CA SER A 863 -37.18 -23.58 8.39
C SER A 863 -35.87 -22.85 8.67
N ALA A 864 -35.11 -22.49 7.64
CA ALA A 864 -33.87 -21.71 7.78
C ALA A 864 -34.17 -20.27 8.24
N VAL A 865 -33.38 -19.76 9.19
CA VAL A 865 -33.69 -18.51 9.92
C VAL A 865 -33.83 -17.29 9.00
N GLU A 866 -32.94 -17.14 8.01
CA GLU A 866 -32.95 -16.03 7.06
C GLU A 866 -34.14 -16.08 6.11
N LEU A 867 -34.61 -17.27 5.74
CA LEU A 867 -35.77 -17.42 4.85
C LEU A 867 -37.05 -17.00 5.54
N VAL A 868 -37.20 -17.32 6.83
CA VAL A 868 -38.34 -16.86 7.63
C VAL A 868 -38.32 -15.34 7.80
N GLY A 869 -37.13 -14.75 7.99
CA GLY A 869 -36.95 -13.29 8.05
C GLY A 869 -37.34 -12.59 6.75
N LEU A 870 -36.81 -13.07 5.62
CA LEU A 870 -37.12 -12.55 4.28
C LEU A 870 -38.60 -12.74 3.94
N GLN A 871 -39.16 -13.91 4.23
CA GLN A 871 -40.58 -14.22 4.07
C GLN A 871 -41.44 -13.19 4.82
N TYR A 872 -41.14 -12.92 6.09
CA TYR A 872 -41.88 -11.92 6.86
C TYR A 872 -41.80 -10.53 6.23
N ALA A 873 -40.60 -10.10 5.81
CA ALA A 873 -40.40 -8.81 5.16
C ALA A 873 -41.20 -8.68 3.86
N VAL A 874 -41.21 -9.73 3.03
CA VAL A 874 -41.97 -9.79 1.78
C VAL A 874 -43.48 -9.78 2.05
N LEU A 875 -43.97 -10.55 3.02
CA LEU A 875 -45.40 -10.57 3.35
C LEU A 875 -45.90 -9.21 3.86
N ARG A 876 -45.10 -8.51 4.67
CA ARG A 876 -45.42 -7.14 5.10
C ARG A 876 -45.39 -6.15 3.94
N PHE A 877 -44.49 -6.34 2.98
CA PHE A 877 -44.46 -5.55 1.76
C PHE A 877 -45.71 -5.79 0.90
N MET A 878 -46.06 -7.05 0.63
CA MET A 878 -47.28 -7.41 -0.12
C MET A 878 -48.54 -6.91 0.59
N GLN A 879 -48.59 -7.00 1.92
CA GLN A 879 -49.64 -6.40 2.73
C GLN A 879 -49.74 -4.88 2.48
N SER A 880 -48.62 -4.16 2.56
CA SER A 880 -48.58 -2.70 2.31
C SER A 880 -49.03 -2.32 0.90
N LEU A 881 -48.68 -3.12 -0.11
CA LEU A 881 -49.13 -2.91 -1.49
C LEU A 881 -50.64 -3.16 -1.63
N ALA A 882 -51.17 -4.21 -0.99
CA ALA A 882 -52.59 -4.54 -1.00
C ALA A 882 -53.42 -3.47 -0.27
N ASP A 883 -52.99 -3.06 0.93
CA ASP A 883 -53.65 -2.03 1.75
C ASP A 883 -53.70 -0.66 1.02
N LYS A 884 -52.75 -0.41 0.11
CA LYS A 884 -52.69 0.80 -0.75
C LYS A 884 -53.35 0.62 -2.13
N GLU A 885 -53.97 -0.53 -2.39
CA GLU A 885 -54.59 -0.87 -3.68
C GLU A 885 -53.63 -0.80 -4.89
N VAL A 886 -52.33 -1.01 -4.66
CA VAL A 886 -51.31 -1.04 -5.74
C VAL A 886 -51.37 -2.36 -6.50
N ILE A 887 -51.71 -3.45 -5.80
CA ILE A 887 -51.91 -4.80 -6.35
C ILE A 887 -53.33 -5.28 -6.06
N PRO A 888 -53.91 -6.16 -6.90
CA PRO A 888 -55.29 -6.63 -6.72
C PRO A 888 -55.44 -7.76 -5.68
N TYR A 889 -54.33 -8.33 -5.20
CA TYR A 889 -54.32 -9.48 -4.31
C TYR A 889 -54.28 -9.06 -2.85
N THR A 890 -55.01 -9.78 -1.99
CA THR A 890 -55.06 -9.53 -0.53
C THR A 890 -54.49 -10.69 0.30
N GLY A 891 -54.11 -11.81 -0.34
CA GLY A 891 -53.65 -13.01 0.34
C GLY A 891 -53.40 -14.20 -0.59
N VAL A 892 -53.37 -15.38 -0.01
CA VAL A 892 -53.12 -16.66 -0.68
C VAL A 892 -54.14 -17.72 -0.24
N GLU A 893 -54.40 -18.71 -1.09
CA GLU A 893 -55.33 -19.80 -0.80
C GLU A 893 -54.72 -21.19 -1.04
N ARG A 894 -54.88 -22.12 -0.10
CA ARG A 894 -54.47 -23.51 -0.27
C ARG A 894 -55.69 -24.38 -0.46
N LYS A 895 -55.67 -25.25 -1.48
CA LYS A 895 -56.68 -26.29 -1.71
C LYS A 895 -56.15 -27.63 -1.23
N GLY A 896 -56.79 -28.20 -0.21
CA GLY A 896 -56.45 -29.50 0.34
C GLY A 896 -56.93 -30.65 -0.55
N PRO A 897 -56.45 -31.88 -0.29
CA PRO A 897 -56.79 -33.06 -1.11
C PRO A 897 -58.29 -33.41 -1.11
N SER A 898 -59.00 -33.04 -0.05
CA SER A 898 -60.46 -33.24 0.14
C SER A 898 -61.32 -32.13 -0.48
N GLY A 899 -60.69 -31.10 -1.07
CA GLY A 899 -61.36 -29.90 -1.56
C GLY A 899 -61.50 -28.77 -0.53
N GLU A 900 -61.00 -28.93 0.70
CA GLU A 900 -61.00 -27.85 1.69
C GLU A 900 -60.15 -26.65 1.22
N VAL A 901 -60.63 -25.42 1.44
CA VAL A 901 -59.90 -24.20 1.05
C VAL A 901 -59.49 -23.43 2.29
N THR A 902 -58.18 -23.31 2.52
CA THR A 902 -57.61 -22.47 3.57
C THR A 902 -57.17 -21.15 2.95
N LYS A 903 -57.65 -20.01 3.45
CA LYS A 903 -57.25 -18.67 2.96
C LYS A 903 -56.57 -17.90 4.06
N TRP A 904 -55.40 -17.34 3.79
CA TRP A 904 -54.74 -16.38 4.67
C TRP A 904 -54.51 -15.09 3.91
N SER A 905 -54.90 -13.96 4.49
CA SER A 905 -54.38 -12.66 4.09
C SER A 905 -52.87 -12.59 4.35
N TYR A 906 -52.15 -11.73 3.62
CA TYR A 906 -50.71 -11.52 3.88
C TYR A 906 -50.46 -11.09 5.33
N LYS A 907 -51.37 -10.28 5.89
CA LYS A 907 -51.31 -9.84 7.29
C LYS A 907 -51.42 -11.02 8.26
N GLU A 908 -52.41 -11.88 8.10
CA GLU A 908 -52.59 -13.06 8.96
C GLU A 908 -51.37 -13.99 8.90
N TRP A 909 -50.83 -14.20 7.70
CA TRP A 909 -49.62 -15.01 7.52
C TRP A 909 -48.41 -14.37 8.23
N ALA A 910 -48.15 -13.08 8.01
CA ALA A 910 -47.06 -12.36 8.67
C ALA A 910 -47.22 -12.32 10.20
N ASP A 911 -48.45 -12.15 10.71
CA ASP A 911 -48.73 -12.14 12.15
C ASP A 911 -48.48 -13.51 12.78
N ARG A 912 -48.80 -14.62 12.10
CA ARG A 912 -48.44 -15.98 12.56
C ARG A 912 -46.93 -16.13 12.71
N ILE A 913 -46.15 -15.68 11.73
CA ILE A 913 -44.69 -15.72 11.80
C ILE A 913 -44.20 -14.90 13.00
N LYS A 914 -44.69 -13.66 13.14
CA LYS A 914 -44.32 -12.77 14.25
C LYS A 914 -44.61 -13.35 15.63
N ASN A 915 -45.77 -13.96 15.81
CA ASN A 915 -46.18 -14.53 17.10
C ASN A 915 -45.40 -15.80 17.47
N ASN A 916 -44.74 -16.43 16.52
CA ASN A 916 -44.05 -17.71 16.70
C ASN A 916 -42.52 -17.62 16.59
N PHE A 917 -41.96 -16.59 15.95
CA PHE A 917 -40.52 -16.54 15.65
C PHE A 917 -39.63 -16.67 16.89
N ASP A 918 -39.74 -15.76 17.86
CA ASP A 918 -38.95 -15.82 19.09
C ASP A 918 -39.21 -17.13 19.88
N LYS A 919 -40.45 -17.61 19.89
CA LYS A 919 -40.83 -18.84 20.61
C LYS A 919 -40.05 -20.06 20.11
N TYR A 920 -39.82 -20.17 18.81
CA TYR A 920 -39.20 -21.36 18.21
C TYR A 920 -37.72 -21.19 17.88
N PHE A 921 -37.28 -19.99 17.51
CA PHE A 921 -35.89 -19.72 17.14
C PHE A 921 -35.02 -19.22 18.30
N PHE A 922 -35.54 -18.52 19.31
CA PHE A 922 -34.68 -18.00 20.38
C PHE A 922 -34.38 -19.08 21.43
N VAL A 923 -33.09 -19.33 21.67
CA VAL A 923 -32.61 -20.26 22.70
C VAL A 923 -32.41 -19.49 24.00
N SER A 924 -33.38 -19.58 24.91
CA SER A 924 -33.32 -18.88 26.21
C SER A 924 -32.34 -19.53 27.21
N GLU A 925 -32.10 -18.86 28.35
CA GLU A 925 -31.31 -19.46 29.45
C GLU A 925 -31.95 -20.71 30.04
N SER A 926 -33.28 -20.78 30.00
CA SER A 926 -34.09 -21.91 30.46
C SER A 926 -34.16 -23.07 29.48
N GLU A 927 -33.50 -23.01 28.32
CA GLU A 927 -33.45 -24.15 27.39
C GLU A 927 -32.82 -25.37 28.07
N THR A 928 -33.48 -26.52 27.92
CA THR A 928 -33.09 -27.82 28.48
C THR A 928 -32.80 -28.88 27.42
N CYS A 929 -33.00 -28.57 26.13
CA CYS A 929 -32.68 -29.47 25.03
C CYS A 929 -31.21 -29.91 25.08
N SER A 930 -30.97 -31.23 25.08
CA SER A 930 -29.63 -31.81 25.25
C SER A 930 -28.68 -31.54 24.07
N VAL A 931 -29.20 -31.12 22.92
CA VAL A 931 -28.41 -30.76 21.74
C VAL A 931 -28.17 -29.26 21.61
N ALA A 932 -28.65 -28.44 22.56
CA ALA A 932 -28.40 -27.00 22.58
C ALA A 932 -27.01 -26.68 23.15
N ASN A 933 -26.01 -26.47 22.29
CA ASN A 933 -24.64 -26.15 22.71
C ASN A 933 -24.55 -24.75 23.37
N LYS A 934 -25.21 -23.75 22.79
CA LYS A 934 -25.19 -22.36 23.26
C LYS A 934 -26.58 -21.87 23.63
N LYS A 935 -26.61 -20.93 24.59
CA LYS A 935 -27.80 -20.22 25.05
C LYS A 935 -27.68 -18.74 24.73
N LEU A 936 -28.82 -18.04 24.72
CA LEU A 936 -28.95 -16.65 24.30
C LEU A 936 -28.55 -16.44 22.83
N ILE A 937 -28.96 -17.36 21.97
CA ILE A 937 -28.73 -17.31 20.52
C ILE A 937 -30.06 -17.45 19.78
N TYR A 938 -30.08 -17.08 18.50
CA TYR A 938 -31.10 -17.57 17.58
C TYR A 938 -30.59 -18.84 16.90
N LYS A 939 -31.43 -19.86 16.86
CA LYS A 939 -31.23 -21.10 16.11
C LYS A 939 -30.97 -20.79 14.64
N ASP A 940 -30.14 -21.61 14.00
CA ASP A 940 -29.85 -21.49 12.58
C ASP A 940 -31.01 -21.99 11.70
N SER A 941 -31.72 -22.99 12.19
CA SER A 941 -32.92 -23.54 11.56
C SER A 941 -33.92 -24.03 12.61
N TYR A 942 -35.16 -24.30 12.19
CA TYR A 942 -36.18 -24.92 13.02
C TYR A 942 -36.83 -26.09 12.28
N GLY A 943 -36.76 -27.26 12.90
CA GLY A 943 -37.35 -28.49 12.36
C GLY A 943 -36.51 -29.11 11.25
N ALA A 944 -35.18 -28.94 11.29
CA ALA A 944 -34.28 -29.68 10.39
C ALA A 944 -34.32 -31.20 10.68
N THR A 945 -34.03 -32.02 9.68
CA THR A 945 -33.99 -33.49 9.83
C THR A 945 -33.00 -33.91 10.92
N GLN A 946 -31.87 -33.19 11.05
CA GLN A 946 -30.88 -33.41 12.09
C GLN A 946 -31.08 -32.40 13.23
N SER A 947 -31.71 -32.82 14.33
CA SER A 947 -32.15 -31.89 15.39
C SER A 947 -31.05 -31.02 16.03
N TRP A 948 -29.78 -31.43 15.97
CA TRP A 948 -28.67 -30.65 16.51
C TRP A 948 -28.25 -29.48 15.59
N THR A 949 -28.53 -29.54 14.28
CA THR A 949 -28.18 -28.46 13.35
C THR A 949 -29.03 -27.21 13.60
N ASP A 950 -30.27 -27.37 14.07
CA ASP A 950 -31.13 -26.27 14.53
C ASP A 950 -30.39 -25.37 15.55
N TYR A 951 -29.67 -25.97 16.51
CA TYR A 951 -29.07 -25.28 17.65
C TYR A 951 -27.63 -24.78 17.42
N GLN A 952 -27.11 -24.86 16.20
CA GLN A 952 -25.77 -24.33 15.91
C GLN A 952 -25.78 -22.80 15.88
N LEU A 953 -24.80 -22.18 16.55
CA LEU A 953 -24.56 -20.75 16.42
C LEU A 953 -23.85 -20.49 15.07
N ARG A 954 -24.57 -19.82 14.15
CA ARG A 954 -24.09 -19.46 12.81
C ARG A 954 -24.32 -17.98 12.50
N CYS A 955 -23.68 -17.49 11.45
CA CYS A 955 -23.76 -16.10 10.98
C CYS A 955 -25.03 -15.75 10.18
N ASN A 956 -26.06 -16.61 10.18
CA ASN A 956 -27.26 -16.45 9.34
C ASN A 956 -28.35 -15.58 9.99
N PHE A 957 -28.58 -15.71 11.30
CA PHE A 957 -29.65 -14.96 11.99
C PHE A 957 -29.54 -13.41 11.90
N PRO A 958 -28.34 -12.79 11.78
CA PRO A 958 -28.25 -11.34 11.59
C PRO A 958 -28.92 -10.85 10.31
N ILE A 959 -29.08 -11.71 9.30
CA ILE A 959 -29.85 -11.39 8.08
C ILE A 959 -31.29 -11.08 8.48
N THR A 960 -31.95 -11.98 9.23
CA THR A 960 -33.32 -11.79 9.74
C THR A 960 -33.45 -10.53 10.58
N LEU A 961 -32.47 -10.29 11.46
CA LEU A 961 -32.42 -9.09 12.29
C LEU A 961 -32.30 -7.79 11.47
N THR A 962 -31.65 -7.85 10.30
CA THR A 962 -31.51 -6.70 9.40
C THR A 962 -32.75 -6.48 8.54
N VAL A 963 -33.27 -7.54 7.90
CA VAL A 963 -34.37 -7.43 6.93
C VAL A 963 -35.75 -7.33 7.59
N ALA A 964 -35.88 -7.84 8.82
CA ALA A 964 -37.12 -7.92 9.58
C ALA A 964 -36.90 -7.57 11.07
N PRO A 965 -36.42 -6.36 11.41
CA PRO A 965 -36.05 -5.99 12.78
C PRO A 965 -37.23 -5.91 13.77
N ASP A 966 -38.47 -5.98 13.27
CA ASP A 966 -39.69 -5.96 14.09
C ASP A 966 -40.23 -7.38 14.39
N LEU A 967 -39.52 -8.41 13.91
CA LEU A 967 -39.85 -9.81 14.15
C LEU A 967 -39.36 -10.32 15.50
N CYS A 968 -38.30 -9.72 16.03
CA CYS A 968 -37.56 -10.19 17.20
C CYS A 968 -37.71 -9.25 18.39
N ASN A 969 -37.69 -9.81 19.60
CA ASN A 969 -37.53 -9.03 20.81
C ASN A 969 -36.16 -8.32 20.82
N PRO A 970 -36.11 -6.98 21.01
CA PRO A 970 -34.86 -6.22 20.92
C PRO A 970 -33.76 -6.68 21.88
N GLN A 971 -34.10 -7.03 23.12
CA GLN A 971 -33.14 -7.48 24.12
C GLN A 971 -32.57 -8.86 23.79
N ASN A 972 -33.40 -9.76 23.26
CA ASN A 972 -32.95 -11.08 22.80
C ASN A 972 -32.03 -10.97 21.57
N ALA A 973 -32.41 -10.14 20.60
CA ALA A 973 -31.60 -9.82 19.43
C ALA A 973 -30.23 -9.25 19.81
N TRP A 974 -30.19 -8.27 20.71
CA TRP A 974 -28.93 -7.69 21.20
C TRP A 974 -28.03 -8.74 21.88
N ARG A 975 -28.59 -9.57 22.76
CA ARG A 975 -27.84 -10.65 23.44
C ARG A 975 -27.28 -11.66 22.44
N ALA A 976 -28.04 -12.04 21.41
CA ALA A 976 -27.58 -12.96 20.37
C ALA A 976 -26.48 -12.33 19.50
N LEU A 977 -26.58 -11.03 19.18
CA LEU A 977 -25.53 -10.31 18.44
C LEU A 977 -24.23 -10.23 19.26
N GLU A 978 -24.29 -10.03 20.58
CA GLU A 978 -23.10 -10.08 21.43
C GLU A 978 -22.50 -11.50 21.52
N ARG A 979 -23.32 -12.56 21.38
CA ARG A 979 -22.79 -13.93 21.19
C ARG A 979 -22.08 -14.08 19.84
N ALA A 980 -22.66 -13.56 18.76
CA ALA A 980 -22.02 -13.57 17.44
C ALA A 980 -20.70 -12.79 17.44
N LYS A 981 -20.66 -11.61 18.10
CA LYS A 981 -19.43 -10.85 18.33
C LYS A 981 -18.34 -11.70 18.96
N LYS A 982 -18.69 -12.42 20.03
CA LYS A 982 -17.74 -13.20 20.81
C LYS A 982 -17.21 -14.42 20.06
N TYR A 983 -18.06 -15.12 19.32
CA TYR A 983 -17.73 -16.45 18.79
C TYR A 983 -17.50 -16.47 17.28
N LEU A 984 -18.16 -15.58 16.53
CA LEU A 984 -18.20 -15.65 15.06
C LEU A 984 -17.43 -14.52 14.37
N LEU A 985 -17.22 -13.38 15.02
CA LEU A 985 -16.53 -12.24 14.39
C LEU A 985 -15.05 -12.57 14.14
N GLY A 986 -14.67 -12.63 12.87
CA GLY A 986 -13.28 -12.65 12.41
C GLY A 986 -12.79 -11.25 12.01
N PRO A 987 -11.53 -11.12 11.57
CA PRO A 987 -10.96 -9.82 11.19
C PRO A 987 -11.61 -9.19 9.95
N LEU A 988 -11.92 -10.01 8.93
CA LEU A 988 -12.56 -9.57 7.68
C LEU A 988 -13.96 -10.16 7.47
N GLY A 989 -14.24 -11.32 8.04
CA GLY A 989 -15.49 -12.02 7.82
C GLY A 989 -16.09 -12.61 9.09
N MET A 990 -17.27 -13.19 8.97
CA MET A 990 -17.94 -13.96 10.01
C MET A 990 -17.65 -15.44 9.81
N LYS A 991 -17.16 -16.11 10.85
CA LYS A 991 -17.05 -17.57 10.89
C LYS A 991 -18.43 -18.18 10.64
N THR A 992 -18.50 -19.15 9.74
CA THR A 992 -19.79 -19.77 9.38
C THR A 992 -20.34 -20.68 10.46
N LEU A 993 -19.51 -21.12 11.40
CA LEU A 993 -19.86 -21.97 12.52
C LEU A 993 -19.05 -21.56 13.76
N ASP A 994 -19.65 -21.74 14.94
CA ASP A 994 -19.01 -21.57 16.25
C ASP A 994 -17.71 -22.41 16.37
N PRO A 995 -16.56 -21.80 16.73
CA PRO A 995 -15.30 -22.50 16.98
C PRO A 995 -15.36 -23.61 18.03
N GLU A 996 -16.32 -23.55 18.95
CA GLU A 996 -16.51 -24.58 19.98
C GLU A 996 -17.39 -25.76 19.51
N ASP A 997 -17.92 -25.73 18.28
CA ASP A 997 -18.63 -26.85 17.68
C ASP A 997 -17.67 -27.94 17.19
N TRP A 998 -18.02 -29.21 17.38
CA TRP A 998 -17.20 -30.36 16.99
C TRP A 998 -16.96 -30.44 15.47
N ASN A 999 -17.85 -29.85 14.66
CA ASN A 999 -17.71 -29.75 13.20
C ASN A 999 -16.85 -28.59 12.73
N TYR A 1000 -16.36 -27.71 13.62
CA TYR A 1000 -15.62 -26.53 13.21
C TYR A 1000 -14.29 -26.89 12.54
N ARG A 1001 -14.10 -26.46 11.29
CA ARG A 1001 -12.91 -26.64 10.46
C ARG A 1001 -12.66 -25.37 9.64
N ALA A 1002 -11.83 -24.48 10.18
CA ALA A 1002 -11.68 -23.11 9.67
C ALA A 1002 -10.99 -22.93 8.31
N ASN A 1003 -10.15 -23.88 7.89
CA ASN A 1003 -9.27 -23.70 6.73
C ASN A 1003 -9.81 -24.43 5.51
N TYR A 1004 -10.42 -23.69 4.59
CA TYR A 1004 -10.89 -24.20 3.32
C TYR A 1004 -9.72 -24.49 2.37
N ASP A 1005 -9.68 -25.72 1.89
CA ASP A 1005 -8.79 -26.22 0.83
C ASP A 1005 -9.62 -27.15 -0.05
N ASN A 1006 -9.98 -26.68 -1.24
CA ASN A 1006 -10.82 -27.42 -2.16
C ASN A 1006 -10.06 -28.59 -2.83
N SER A 1007 -8.73 -28.57 -2.79
CA SER A 1007 -7.86 -29.58 -3.37
C SER A 1007 -7.54 -30.74 -2.41
N ASN A 1008 -7.96 -30.63 -1.14
CA ASN A 1008 -7.68 -31.62 -0.11
C ASN A 1008 -8.25 -33.02 -0.46
N ASP A 1009 -7.41 -33.97 -0.85
CA ASP A 1009 -7.80 -35.37 -1.10
C ASP A 1009 -7.44 -36.29 0.08
N SER A 1010 -7.65 -35.86 1.32
CA SER A 1010 -7.44 -36.71 2.50
C SER A 1010 -8.59 -37.71 2.70
N THR A 1011 -8.48 -38.59 3.70
CA THR A 1011 -9.57 -39.49 4.13
C THR A 1011 -10.49 -38.83 5.16
N ASP A 1012 -10.24 -37.58 5.58
CA ASP A 1012 -11.08 -36.86 6.53
C ASP A 1012 -12.31 -36.30 5.81
N CYS A 1013 -13.47 -36.87 6.11
CA CYS A 1013 -14.74 -36.50 5.49
C CYS A 1013 -15.18 -35.05 5.77
N THR A 1014 -14.62 -34.41 6.80
CA THR A 1014 -14.97 -33.05 7.21
C THR A 1014 -14.25 -31.96 6.41
N VAL A 1015 -13.14 -32.28 5.74
CA VAL A 1015 -12.35 -31.32 4.96
C VAL A 1015 -12.11 -31.74 3.51
N ALA A 1016 -12.17 -33.04 3.20
CA ALA A 1016 -11.84 -33.53 1.87
C ALA A 1016 -12.74 -32.90 0.78
N HIS A 1017 -12.10 -32.45 -0.30
CA HIS A 1017 -12.65 -31.67 -1.41
C HIS A 1017 -13.43 -30.43 -0.96
N GLY A 1018 -12.93 -29.80 0.12
CA GLY A 1018 -13.49 -28.57 0.65
C GLY A 1018 -14.82 -28.76 1.38
N ALA A 1019 -15.09 -29.93 1.96
CA ALA A 1019 -16.31 -30.20 2.71
C ALA A 1019 -16.58 -29.18 3.83
N ASN A 1020 -15.55 -28.49 4.33
CA ASN A 1020 -15.65 -27.47 5.37
C ASN A 1020 -15.96 -26.05 4.88
N TYR A 1021 -16.27 -25.82 3.60
CA TYR A 1021 -16.51 -24.50 3.01
C TYR A 1021 -17.46 -23.58 3.80
N HIS A 1022 -18.45 -24.16 4.51
CA HIS A 1022 -19.36 -23.46 5.42
C HIS A 1022 -19.34 -24.01 6.86
N GLN A 1023 -18.23 -24.59 7.31
CA GLN A 1023 -18.09 -25.18 8.65
C GLN A 1023 -16.96 -24.53 9.46
N GLY A 1024 -16.64 -23.26 9.21
CA GLY A 1024 -15.60 -22.54 9.95
C GLY A 1024 -14.99 -21.36 9.21
N PRO A 1025 -14.78 -21.42 7.88
CA PRO A 1025 -14.22 -20.30 7.13
C PRO A 1025 -14.99 -19.00 7.38
N GLU A 1026 -14.28 -17.90 7.29
CA GLU A 1026 -14.77 -16.56 7.60
C GLU A 1026 -15.29 -15.91 6.33
N TRP A 1027 -16.61 -15.89 6.16
CA TRP A 1027 -17.25 -15.29 4.99
C TRP A 1027 -17.43 -13.78 5.17
N VAL A 1028 -17.16 -12.99 4.14
CA VAL A 1028 -17.15 -11.52 4.28
C VAL A 1028 -18.57 -10.95 4.23
N TRP A 1029 -19.41 -11.30 3.26
CA TRP A 1029 -20.75 -10.71 3.14
C TRP A 1029 -21.65 -10.78 4.40
N PRO A 1030 -21.64 -11.84 5.24
CA PRO A 1030 -22.46 -11.88 6.45
C PRO A 1030 -22.03 -10.84 7.50
N ILE A 1031 -20.79 -10.34 7.45
CA ILE A 1031 -20.34 -9.28 8.37
C ILE A 1031 -21.13 -8.00 8.14
N GLY A 1032 -21.53 -7.71 6.90
CA GLY A 1032 -22.35 -6.55 6.58
C GLY A 1032 -23.70 -6.63 7.28
N PHE A 1033 -24.40 -7.77 7.16
CA PHE A 1033 -25.67 -8.00 7.87
C PHE A 1033 -25.50 -7.99 9.40
N TYR A 1034 -24.40 -8.55 9.92
CA TYR A 1034 -24.10 -8.48 11.35
C TYR A 1034 -23.93 -7.04 11.85
N LEU A 1035 -23.12 -6.22 11.18
CA LEU A 1035 -22.89 -4.83 11.57
C LEU A 1035 -24.17 -3.99 11.47
N ARG A 1036 -24.96 -4.16 10.40
CA ARG A 1036 -26.25 -3.48 10.23
C ARG A 1036 -27.26 -3.87 11.31
N ALA A 1037 -27.40 -5.17 11.60
CA ALA A 1037 -28.23 -5.64 12.70
C ALA A 1037 -27.79 -5.04 14.03
N ARG A 1038 -26.48 -4.94 14.30
CA ARG A 1038 -25.97 -4.28 15.50
C ARG A 1038 -26.36 -2.82 15.57
N LEU A 1039 -26.19 -2.03 14.51
CA LEU A 1039 -26.59 -0.63 14.50
C LEU A 1039 -28.10 -0.47 14.79
N ILE A 1040 -28.95 -1.30 14.16
CA ILE A 1040 -30.40 -1.29 14.37
C ILE A 1040 -30.77 -1.58 15.84
N PHE A 1041 -30.24 -2.65 16.41
CA PHE A 1041 -30.61 -3.08 17.76
C PHE A 1041 -29.89 -2.31 18.87
N ALA A 1042 -28.68 -1.81 18.62
CA ALA A 1042 -27.99 -0.89 19.52
C ALA A 1042 -28.82 0.38 19.75
N LYS A 1043 -29.43 0.92 18.69
CA LYS A 1043 -30.38 2.05 18.80
C LYS A 1043 -31.59 1.70 19.64
N LYS A 1044 -32.19 0.51 19.44
CA LYS A 1044 -33.35 0.04 20.22
C LYS A 1044 -33.01 -0.27 21.69
N CYS A 1045 -31.75 -0.58 22.00
CA CYS A 1045 -31.29 -1.00 23.33
C CYS A 1045 -30.44 0.04 24.09
N GLY A 1046 -30.14 1.20 23.50
CA GLY A 1046 -29.39 2.27 24.16
C GLY A 1046 -27.85 2.11 24.12
N HIS A 1047 -27.31 1.46 23.10
CA HIS A 1047 -25.86 1.19 22.92
C HIS A 1047 -25.27 1.79 21.63
N LEU A 1048 -25.96 2.76 21.02
CA LEU A 1048 -25.66 3.20 19.63
C LEU A 1048 -24.25 3.80 19.46
N ASP A 1049 -23.86 4.75 20.30
CA ASP A 1049 -22.59 5.48 20.13
C ASP A 1049 -21.37 4.56 20.23
N GLU A 1050 -21.35 3.66 21.23
CA GLU A 1050 -20.30 2.63 21.37
C GLU A 1050 -20.27 1.70 20.15
N THR A 1051 -21.45 1.31 19.66
CA THR A 1051 -21.57 0.42 18.49
C THR A 1051 -21.10 1.08 17.21
N ILE A 1052 -21.33 2.38 17.03
CA ILE A 1052 -20.79 3.14 15.89
C ILE A 1052 -19.27 3.12 15.90
N ALA A 1053 -18.65 3.44 17.05
CA ALA A 1053 -17.20 3.43 17.21
C ALA A 1053 -16.61 2.03 16.94
N GLU A 1054 -17.26 0.99 17.45
CA GLU A 1054 -16.85 -0.39 17.22
C GLU A 1054 -17.01 -0.81 15.75
N THR A 1055 -18.09 -0.39 15.09
CA THR A 1055 -18.32 -0.66 13.67
C THR A 1055 -17.20 -0.07 12.81
N TRP A 1056 -16.84 1.19 13.03
CA TRP A 1056 -15.68 1.80 12.38
C TRP A 1056 -14.38 1.07 12.70
N ALA A 1057 -14.22 0.59 13.95
CA ALA A 1057 -13.05 -0.18 14.32
C ALA A 1057 -12.90 -1.49 13.51
N ILE A 1058 -14.00 -2.20 13.30
CA ILE A 1058 -14.06 -3.43 12.49
C ILE A 1058 -13.82 -3.13 11.00
N LEU A 1059 -14.43 -2.07 10.48
CA LEU A 1059 -14.33 -1.70 9.07
C LEU A 1059 -12.92 -1.30 8.62
N ARG A 1060 -12.01 -0.95 9.54
CA ARG A 1060 -10.60 -0.67 9.24
C ARG A 1060 -9.91 -1.83 8.49
N ALA A 1061 -10.22 -3.07 8.84
CA ALA A 1061 -9.64 -4.23 8.16
C ALA A 1061 -10.07 -4.29 6.68
N HIS A 1062 -11.33 -3.94 6.38
CA HIS A 1062 -11.90 -3.96 5.04
C HIS A 1062 -11.30 -2.84 4.17
N LEU A 1063 -11.16 -1.64 4.73
CA LEU A 1063 -10.47 -0.54 4.05
C LEU A 1063 -9.02 -0.91 3.73
N ARG A 1064 -8.31 -1.55 4.67
CA ARG A 1064 -6.94 -2.03 4.45
C ARG A 1064 -6.88 -3.05 3.32
N GLU A 1065 -7.74 -4.08 3.33
CA GLU A 1065 -7.77 -5.10 2.28
C GLU A 1065 -8.04 -4.47 0.90
N LEU A 1066 -8.96 -3.51 0.83
CA LEU A 1066 -9.27 -2.77 -0.40
C LEU A 1066 -8.06 -1.98 -0.94
N GLN A 1067 -7.25 -1.41 -0.03
CA GLN A 1067 -6.04 -0.64 -0.35
C GLN A 1067 -4.81 -1.50 -0.65
N THR A 1068 -4.77 -2.76 -0.22
CA THR A 1068 -3.60 -3.64 -0.41
C THR A 1068 -3.81 -4.76 -1.41
N SER A 1069 -5.05 -5.18 -1.67
CA SER A 1069 -5.36 -6.20 -2.67
C SER A 1069 -5.16 -5.67 -4.08
N HIS A 1070 -4.43 -6.41 -4.93
CA HIS A 1070 -4.27 -6.06 -6.35
C HIS A 1070 -5.60 -6.03 -7.10
N TRP A 1071 -6.61 -6.76 -6.61
CA TRP A 1071 -7.96 -6.76 -7.17
C TRP A 1071 -8.78 -5.54 -6.78
N ARG A 1072 -8.34 -4.70 -5.82
CA ARG A 1072 -9.10 -3.56 -5.28
C ARG A 1072 -10.53 -3.93 -4.91
N GLY A 1073 -10.69 -5.00 -4.16
CA GLY A 1073 -12.00 -5.47 -3.69
C GLY A 1073 -11.86 -6.31 -2.43
N LEU A 1074 -12.98 -6.84 -1.97
CA LEU A 1074 -13.05 -7.68 -0.78
C LEU A 1074 -13.25 -9.14 -1.17
N PRO A 1075 -12.51 -10.09 -0.56
CA PRO A 1075 -12.61 -11.48 -0.92
C PRO A 1075 -13.98 -12.05 -0.56
N GLU A 1076 -14.26 -13.21 -1.13
CA GLU A 1076 -15.44 -14.00 -0.80
C GLU A 1076 -15.39 -14.51 0.65
N LEU A 1077 -14.23 -15.09 1.01
CA LEU A 1077 -13.99 -15.65 2.33
C LEU A 1077 -12.49 -15.62 2.68
N THR A 1078 -12.21 -15.75 3.97
CA THR A 1078 -10.87 -15.99 4.51
C THR A 1078 -10.85 -17.29 5.30
N ASN A 1079 -9.66 -17.86 5.44
CA ASN A 1079 -9.42 -18.96 6.36
C ASN A 1079 -9.35 -18.43 7.81
N ASP A 1080 -8.94 -19.27 8.76
CA ASP A 1080 -8.94 -18.93 10.19
C ASP A 1080 -8.27 -17.58 10.46
N ASN A 1081 -8.95 -16.72 11.23
CA ASN A 1081 -8.47 -15.43 11.70
C ASN A 1081 -7.96 -14.51 10.57
N GLY A 1082 -8.72 -14.40 9.48
CA GLY A 1082 -8.41 -13.52 8.35
C GLY A 1082 -7.27 -14.01 7.45
N SER A 1083 -6.81 -15.26 7.61
CA SER A 1083 -5.72 -15.80 6.79
C SER A 1083 -6.13 -15.98 5.33
N TYR A 1084 -5.16 -15.85 4.42
CA TYR A 1084 -5.38 -15.96 2.98
C TYR A 1084 -5.92 -17.36 2.62
N CYS A 1085 -6.99 -17.39 1.82
CA CYS A 1085 -7.53 -18.60 1.21
C CYS A 1085 -7.26 -18.57 -0.30
N GLY A 1086 -6.50 -19.54 -0.80
CA GLY A 1086 -6.11 -19.61 -2.22
C GLY A 1086 -7.26 -19.98 -3.17
N ASP A 1087 -8.28 -20.68 -2.66
CA ASP A 1087 -9.47 -21.09 -3.42
C ASP A 1087 -10.60 -20.04 -3.39
N SER A 1088 -10.44 -18.96 -2.59
CA SER A 1088 -11.43 -17.89 -2.49
C SER A 1088 -11.33 -16.94 -3.68
N CYS A 1089 -12.48 -16.50 -4.21
CA CYS A 1089 -12.49 -15.34 -5.09
C CYS A 1089 -11.86 -14.14 -4.38
N ARG A 1090 -10.85 -13.53 -5.01
CA ARG A 1090 -10.11 -12.38 -4.46
C ARG A 1090 -10.94 -11.11 -4.39
N THR A 1091 -12.03 -11.05 -5.15
CA THR A 1091 -13.03 -9.99 -5.07
C THR A 1091 -14.42 -10.56 -5.33
N GLN A 1092 -15.41 -10.20 -4.50
CA GLN A 1092 -16.78 -10.73 -4.57
C GLN A 1092 -17.82 -9.60 -4.44
N ALA A 1093 -18.80 -9.59 -5.35
CA ALA A 1093 -19.92 -8.66 -5.41
C ALA A 1093 -20.69 -8.46 -4.10
N TRP A 1094 -21.18 -9.51 -3.44
CA TRP A 1094 -21.91 -9.44 -2.18
C TRP A 1094 -21.06 -8.93 -1.02
N SER A 1095 -19.75 -9.17 -1.03
CA SER A 1095 -18.85 -8.77 0.04
C SER A 1095 -18.68 -7.25 -0.01
N VAL A 1096 -18.42 -6.73 -1.21
CA VAL A 1096 -18.36 -5.28 -1.47
C VAL A 1096 -19.71 -4.62 -1.19
N ALA A 1097 -20.80 -5.18 -1.72
CA ALA A 1097 -22.15 -4.63 -1.57
C ALA A 1097 -22.58 -4.55 -0.10
N ALA A 1098 -22.40 -5.63 0.67
CA ALA A 1098 -22.85 -5.69 2.06
C ALA A 1098 -22.12 -4.67 2.94
N ILE A 1099 -20.82 -4.43 2.71
CA ILE A 1099 -20.07 -3.39 3.42
C ILE A 1099 -20.50 -1.99 2.99
N LEU A 1100 -20.75 -1.76 1.70
CA LEU A 1100 -21.26 -0.47 1.22
C LEU A 1100 -22.62 -0.13 1.86
N GLU A 1101 -23.48 -1.13 2.08
CA GLU A 1101 -24.73 -0.95 2.82
C GLU A 1101 -24.52 -0.59 4.29
N VAL A 1102 -23.47 -1.10 4.96
CA VAL A 1102 -23.11 -0.67 6.32
C VAL A 1102 -22.72 0.81 6.33
N LEU A 1103 -21.90 1.24 5.37
CA LEU A 1103 -21.47 2.64 5.27
C LEU A 1103 -22.66 3.57 5.02
N TYR A 1104 -23.61 3.13 4.18
CA TYR A 1104 -24.84 3.90 3.94
C TYR A 1104 -25.70 4.01 5.21
N ASP A 1105 -25.81 2.95 6.01
CA ASP A 1105 -26.53 2.99 7.28
C ASP A 1105 -25.82 3.93 8.30
N LEU A 1106 -24.48 3.95 8.35
CA LEU A 1106 -23.70 4.89 9.17
C LEU A 1106 -23.91 6.34 8.73
N HIS A 1107 -23.85 6.61 7.42
CA HIS A 1107 -24.14 7.93 6.85
C HIS A 1107 -25.55 8.40 7.21
N SER A 1108 -26.54 7.51 7.08
CA SER A 1108 -27.94 7.79 7.45
C SER A 1108 -28.12 8.08 8.95
N LEU A 1109 -27.19 7.64 9.79
CA LEU A 1109 -27.14 7.95 11.23
C LEU A 1109 -26.33 9.23 11.54
N GLY A 1110 -25.75 9.89 10.54
CA GLY A 1110 -24.89 11.06 10.71
C GLY A 1110 -23.51 10.70 11.31
N ALA A 1111 -23.05 9.48 11.10
CA ALA A 1111 -21.87 8.91 11.73
C ALA A 1111 -20.66 8.75 10.78
N ASP A 1112 -20.59 9.59 9.75
CA ASP A 1112 -19.43 9.64 8.86
C ASP A 1112 -18.18 10.11 9.61
N VAL A 1113 -17.05 9.48 9.31
CA VAL A 1113 -15.74 9.94 9.78
C VAL A 1113 -15.20 11.00 8.81
N ALA A 1114 -14.65 12.07 9.39
CA ALA A 1114 -13.99 13.15 8.65
C ALA A 1114 -12.66 12.69 8.04
#